data_AF-A0A356GFN9-F1
#
_entry.id   AF-A0A356GFN9-F1
#
_cell.length_a   1.000
_cell.length_b   1.000
_cell.length_c   1.000
_cell.angle_alpha   90.00
_cell.angle_beta   90.00
_cell.angle_gamma   90.00
#
_symmetry.space_group_name_H-M   'P 1'
#
loop_
_entity.id
_entity.type
_entity.pdbx_description
1 polymer ?
#
loop_
_entity_poly.entity_id
_entity_poly.type
_entity_poly.pdbx_seq_one_letter_code
_entity_poly.pdbx_strand_id
1 'polypeptide(L)'
;MKKILTFIIIIAMTLSLGVPAFAATPATVTVASPAAAVNPGSTVDVAVTIADNPGMDVMKLKFSYDTAALTLKDIELGSVMTGTFTKNLDKAVALLEAAGTTNATGNGTLVTLKFEVKSTATAGNYTIGFLVADAVNRNEERVALTTQAGTVSVAVPVTTYTVRFNANGGTGTMADVTGVPAGAYTLPANGFTAPAGKQFKGWSTDASGAVIEGTTYNVTGDVTLYAIWENKPHTHTYSTEWSTDSANHWHECSCGDKKDLAPHVDANNDHNCDVCGWKMSDHTGGTATCKEKATCTICGQKYGNLAAHNYKTEWSTDETNHWHECSVCGDKKDEAAHVDANKDHNCDVCGKKTSDHTGGTATCKEKATCTICGQKYGELAAHNYKTEWSTDETNHWHECSVCGDKKDEAAHIPGAAATETTPQTCTICGYVIKAALGHTHNFNQKNTSETYLKSAATCTKKAVYYYSCTCGEKGTETFESGELAAHAYKTTWSNDNASHWHSCYVCGDKKDEEVHIDKNKDHNCDVCGKKMTDHTGGTATCKDRATCSICGEKYGSLAGHIYKTIWSYDEINHWHECSVCGNKKDEEAHIPGEEATETTHQTCTVCGYVIKAAIGHVHSYTEKNTDEKYLKTPATCTAKAVYYYSCSCGNKGTETFESGDMPAHSWGTVWVSDGSKHWHECTVCKTKGDEADHAFEWKITKEPTVTEFGAKLERCTVCGYNKTKSPVIIDKLAPSITDGSNAKWGKGDENGLTFKSDAAFSDFVEVLVDGKTVAAENYEKREGSIVIQLKASYLATLAAGEHTLTIRSASGDATTKFTIEAEVVPPAPESTNAWVWIVVGVVALGACAAVVVFIIRKRKKA
;
A
#
# COMPACT_ATOMS: atom_id res chain seq x y z
N MET A 1 -13.20 78.61 -40.83
CA MET A 1 -14.69 78.65 -40.83
C MET A 1 -15.23 77.27 -41.23
N LYS A 2 -16.55 77.11 -41.34
CA LYS A 2 -17.27 75.84 -41.58
C LYS A 2 -16.87 75.08 -42.86
N LYS A 3 -17.02 73.73 -42.82
CA LYS A 3 -17.54 72.83 -43.92
C LYS A 3 -16.61 72.55 -45.15
N ILE A 4 -16.69 71.44 -45.91
CA ILE A 4 -17.30 70.08 -45.77
C ILE A 4 -16.81 69.10 -46.89
N LEU A 5 -16.84 67.76 -46.68
CA LEU A 5 -16.79 66.63 -47.67
C LEU A 5 -15.56 66.51 -48.65
N THR A 6 -15.36 65.47 -49.48
CA THR A 6 -15.43 63.98 -49.31
C THR A 6 -15.01 63.22 -50.61
N PHE A 7 -14.13 62.22 -50.48
CA PHE A 7 -13.92 61.01 -51.35
C PHE A 7 -13.32 61.07 -52.78
N ILE A 8 -12.59 59.97 -53.09
CA ILE A 8 -12.28 59.29 -54.38
C ILE A 8 -11.53 60.05 -55.49
N ILE A 9 -10.29 59.60 -55.75
CA ILE A 9 -9.65 59.46 -57.07
C ILE A 9 -8.94 58.08 -57.04
N ILE A 10 -9.56 57.04 -57.59
CA ILE A 10 -9.34 56.48 -58.94
C ILE A 10 -7.90 55.99 -59.19
N ILE A 11 -7.77 54.66 -59.34
CA ILE A 11 -6.55 53.96 -59.78
C ILE A 11 -6.43 54.12 -61.30
N ALA A 12 -5.24 54.52 -61.76
CA ALA A 12 -4.90 54.53 -63.18
C ALA A 12 -3.52 53.87 -63.40
N MET A 13 -3.51 52.56 -63.68
CA MET A 13 -2.30 51.84 -64.10
C MET A 13 -2.04 52.12 -65.58
N THR A 14 -1.14 53.05 -65.89
CA THR A 14 -0.52 53.16 -67.22
C THR A 14 0.73 52.30 -67.26
N LEU A 15 0.67 51.18 -67.98
CA LEU A 15 1.78 50.23 -68.10
C LEU A 15 2.84 50.77 -69.09
N SER A 16 3.89 51.41 -68.59
CA SER A 16 5.07 51.78 -69.39
C SER A 16 6.15 50.70 -69.26
N LEU A 17 6.51 50.08 -70.39
CA LEU A 17 7.58 49.07 -70.45
C LEU A 17 8.96 49.73 -70.38
N GLY A 18 9.42 49.99 -69.15
CA GLY A 18 10.82 50.31 -68.85
C GLY A 18 11.69 49.04 -68.80
N VAL A 19 12.97 49.19 -69.14
CA VAL A 19 14.01 48.16 -68.98
C VAL A 19 14.04 47.68 -67.52
N PRO A 20 14.26 46.38 -67.23
CA PRO A 20 14.42 45.90 -65.86
C PRO A 20 15.70 46.47 -65.24
N ALA A 21 15.56 47.62 -64.57
CA ALA A 21 16.50 48.01 -63.54
C ALA A 21 16.51 46.91 -62.47
N PHE A 22 17.68 46.45 -62.06
CA PHE A 22 17.82 45.54 -60.93
C PHE A 22 17.18 46.20 -59.71
N ALA A 23 16.10 45.59 -59.19
CA ALA A 23 15.42 46.11 -58.02
C ALA A 23 16.41 46.09 -56.85
N ALA A 24 16.82 47.28 -56.39
CA ALA A 24 17.73 47.41 -55.27
C ALA A 24 17.12 46.73 -54.03
N THR A 25 17.94 45.97 -53.31
CA THR A 25 17.51 45.27 -52.09
C THR A 25 16.87 46.28 -51.13
N PRO A 26 15.60 46.07 -50.71
CA PRO A 26 14.92 47.02 -49.84
C PRO A 26 15.57 47.03 -48.46
N ALA A 27 15.81 48.22 -47.91
CA ALA A 27 16.45 48.34 -46.60
C ALA A 27 15.54 47.73 -45.52
N THR A 28 16.12 46.91 -44.64
CA THR A 28 15.36 46.18 -43.63
C THR A 28 15.43 46.93 -42.30
N VAL A 29 14.27 47.34 -41.78
CA VAL A 29 14.14 47.95 -40.45
C VAL A 29 13.65 46.89 -39.48
N THR A 30 14.40 46.63 -38.41
CA THR A 30 14.13 45.59 -37.43
C THR A 30 14.02 46.17 -36.03
N VAL A 31 12.94 45.88 -35.32
CA VAL A 31 12.85 46.07 -33.86
C VAL A 31 13.42 44.82 -33.19
N ALA A 32 14.37 45.00 -32.28
CA ALA A 32 15.03 43.89 -31.59
C ALA A 32 14.08 43.16 -30.62
N SER A 33 14.36 41.88 -30.37
CA SER A 33 13.85 41.14 -29.21
C SER A 33 15.00 40.92 -28.22
N PRO A 34 14.99 41.56 -27.03
CA PRO A 34 15.98 41.29 -25.99
C PRO A 34 16.01 39.80 -25.61
N ALA A 35 17.20 39.21 -25.57
CA ALA A 35 17.35 37.76 -25.36
C ALA A 35 17.04 37.30 -23.91
N ALA A 36 17.19 38.20 -22.94
CA ALA A 36 16.81 37.95 -21.54
C ALA A 36 15.38 38.45 -21.29
N ALA A 37 14.57 37.64 -20.60
CA ALA A 37 13.28 38.08 -20.11
C ALA A 37 13.43 39.04 -18.93
N VAL A 38 12.54 40.02 -18.82
CA VAL A 38 12.58 41.09 -17.82
C VAL A 38 11.44 40.95 -16.80
N ASN A 39 11.70 41.36 -15.55
CA ASN A 39 10.72 41.25 -14.46
C ASN A 39 9.75 42.44 -14.45
N PRO A 40 8.47 42.27 -14.06
CA PRO A 40 7.55 43.38 -13.80
C PRO A 40 8.15 44.43 -12.84
N GLY A 41 7.95 45.70 -13.15
CA GLY A 41 8.58 46.84 -12.47
C GLY A 41 9.99 47.21 -12.99
N SER A 42 10.57 46.43 -13.91
CA SER A 42 11.88 46.73 -14.51
C SER A 42 11.76 47.60 -15.77
N THR A 43 12.85 48.27 -16.14
CA THR A 43 12.98 48.93 -17.46
C THR A 43 13.71 48.04 -18.47
N VAL A 44 13.39 48.18 -19.75
CA VAL A 44 14.04 47.46 -20.86
C VAL A 44 14.26 48.39 -22.06
N ASP A 45 15.45 48.30 -22.63
CA ASP A 45 15.86 49.05 -23.82
C ASP A 45 15.72 48.16 -25.06
N VAL A 46 15.00 48.64 -26.07
CA VAL A 46 14.69 47.92 -27.32
C VAL A 46 15.23 48.71 -28.50
N ALA A 47 16.34 48.25 -29.08
CA ALA A 47 16.92 48.86 -30.26
C ALA A 47 16.05 48.65 -31.51
N VAL A 48 15.98 49.67 -32.36
CA VAL A 48 15.38 49.64 -33.69
C VAL A 48 16.50 49.91 -34.69
N THR A 49 16.84 48.93 -35.51
CA THR A 49 18.00 48.97 -36.43
C THR A 49 17.57 49.07 -37.88
N ILE A 50 18.51 49.49 -38.74
CA ILE A 50 18.39 49.42 -40.20
C ILE A 50 19.57 48.64 -40.79
N ALA A 51 19.27 47.77 -41.74
CA ALA A 51 20.20 47.06 -42.61
C ALA A 51 19.95 47.41 -44.08
N ASP A 52 20.96 47.23 -44.92
CA ASP A 52 20.97 47.48 -46.36
C ASP A 52 20.45 48.88 -46.78
N ASN A 53 20.78 49.90 -45.97
CA ASN A 53 20.33 51.28 -46.17
C ASN A 53 20.99 51.92 -47.42
N PRO A 54 20.24 52.20 -48.51
CA PRO A 54 20.79 52.76 -49.75
C PRO A 54 21.08 54.26 -49.67
N GLY A 55 20.69 54.91 -48.57
CA GLY A 55 20.73 56.36 -48.40
C GLY A 55 19.34 56.94 -48.20
N MET A 56 19.10 57.51 -47.03
CA MET A 56 17.83 58.12 -46.63
C MET A 56 18.04 59.52 -46.08
N ASP A 57 17.08 60.42 -46.27
CA ASP A 57 17.12 61.79 -45.78
C ASP A 57 16.17 62.03 -44.62
N VAL A 58 14.95 61.50 -44.72
CA VAL A 58 13.93 61.63 -43.67
C VAL A 58 13.25 60.29 -43.45
N MET A 59 13.15 59.86 -42.19
CA MET A 59 12.34 58.71 -41.78
C MET A 59 11.42 59.07 -40.62
N LYS A 60 10.17 58.61 -40.71
CA LYS A 60 9.14 58.82 -39.68
C LYS A 60 8.58 57.48 -39.21
N LEU A 61 8.90 57.12 -37.97
CA LEU A 61 8.48 55.88 -37.31
C LEU A 61 7.33 56.15 -36.34
N LYS A 62 6.34 55.25 -36.31
CA LYS A 62 5.30 55.20 -35.28
C LYS A 62 5.25 53.80 -34.68
N PHE A 63 5.40 53.68 -33.37
CA PHE A 63 5.45 52.40 -32.65
C PHE A 63 4.07 52.00 -32.10
N SER A 64 3.89 50.70 -31.84
CA SER A 64 2.68 50.11 -31.29
C SER A 64 3.05 48.94 -30.38
N TYR A 65 2.56 48.96 -29.14
CA TYR A 65 2.87 48.01 -28.08
C TYR A 65 1.66 47.87 -27.15
N ASP A 66 1.64 46.83 -26.31
CA ASP A 66 0.60 46.66 -25.31
C ASP A 66 0.75 47.70 -24.17
N THR A 67 -0.16 48.67 -24.13
CA THR A 67 -0.20 49.72 -23.10
C THR A 67 -0.75 49.23 -21.75
N ALA A 68 -1.31 48.02 -21.65
CA ALA A 68 -1.70 47.42 -20.38
C ALA A 68 -0.48 46.87 -19.61
N ALA A 69 0.52 46.34 -20.33
CA ALA A 69 1.75 45.77 -19.76
C ALA A 69 2.97 46.69 -19.82
N LEU A 70 3.12 47.52 -20.86
CA LEU A 70 4.31 48.35 -21.09
C LEU A 70 3.99 49.85 -21.09
N THR A 71 4.97 50.66 -20.69
CA THR A 71 4.93 52.14 -20.77
C THR A 71 6.19 52.63 -21.47
N LEU A 72 6.07 53.27 -22.65
CA LEU A 72 7.19 53.93 -23.29
C LEU A 72 7.62 55.14 -22.45
N LYS A 73 8.86 55.11 -21.94
CA LYS A 73 9.47 56.16 -21.12
C LYS A 73 10.32 57.13 -21.92
N ASP A 74 11.05 56.63 -22.92
CA ASP A 74 11.75 57.50 -23.85
C ASP A 74 12.02 56.84 -25.21
N ILE A 75 12.41 57.65 -26.18
CA ILE A 75 13.04 57.26 -27.44
C ILE A 75 14.39 57.98 -27.52
N GLU A 76 15.49 57.24 -27.60
CA GLU A 76 16.83 57.80 -27.78
C GLU A 76 17.29 57.65 -29.23
N LEU A 77 18.08 58.61 -29.73
CA LEU A 77 18.61 58.59 -31.10
C LEU A 77 19.76 57.57 -31.21
N GLY A 78 19.79 56.81 -32.29
CA GLY A 78 20.81 55.81 -32.57
C GLY A 78 22.03 56.37 -33.33
N SER A 79 22.71 55.48 -34.05
CA SER A 79 23.93 55.76 -34.81
C SER A 79 23.68 56.13 -36.30
N VAL A 80 22.44 56.06 -36.78
CA VAL A 80 22.04 56.32 -38.18
C VAL A 80 20.93 57.37 -38.25
N MET A 81 20.97 58.25 -39.25
CA MET A 81 20.15 59.48 -39.35
C MET A 81 20.30 60.38 -38.11
N THR A 82 21.55 60.77 -37.85
CA THR A 82 22.00 61.58 -36.71
C THR A 82 21.82 63.09 -36.90
N GLY A 83 20.90 63.53 -37.77
CA GLY A 83 20.54 64.92 -37.98
C GLY A 83 19.51 65.40 -36.95
N THR A 84 18.52 66.19 -37.40
CA THR A 84 17.41 66.59 -36.54
C THR A 84 16.63 65.36 -36.06
N PHE A 85 16.38 65.28 -34.76
CA PHE A 85 15.60 64.22 -34.14
C PHE A 85 14.43 64.80 -33.35
N THR A 86 13.21 64.44 -33.72
CA THR A 86 11.98 64.86 -33.01
C THR A 86 11.20 63.65 -32.54
N LYS A 87 11.02 63.54 -31.21
CA LYS A 87 10.22 62.49 -30.57
C LYS A 87 8.93 63.02 -29.96
N ASN A 88 7.88 62.20 -29.98
CA ASN A 88 6.65 62.43 -29.24
C ASN A 88 6.20 61.13 -28.58
N LEU A 89 6.34 61.06 -27.25
CA LEU A 89 6.10 59.84 -26.47
C LEU A 89 4.61 59.49 -26.41
N ASP A 90 3.73 60.48 -26.22
CA ASP A 90 2.27 60.29 -26.13
C ASP A 90 1.65 59.61 -27.37
N LYS A 91 2.25 59.83 -28.55
CA LYS A 91 1.83 59.24 -29.83
C LYS A 91 2.73 58.09 -30.27
N ALA A 92 3.78 57.78 -29.50
CA ALA A 92 4.86 56.86 -29.82
C ALA A 92 5.47 57.10 -31.23
N VAL A 93 5.83 58.34 -31.53
CA VAL A 93 6.38 58.76 -32.85
C VAL A 93 7.83 59.24 -32.71
N ALA A 94 8.66 58.85 -33.68
CA ALA A 94 9.99 59.42 -33.92
C ALA A 94 10.09 59.93 -35.37
N LEU A 95 10.72 61.09 -35.55
CA LEU A 95 11.14 61.64 -36.83
C LEU A 95 12.66 61.80 -36.78
N LEU A 96 13.34 61.25 -37.79
CA LEU A 96 14.79 61.27 -37.96
C LEU A 96 15.13 61.94 -39.29
N GLU A 97 16.19 62.74 -39.31
CA GLU A 97 16.71 63.41 -40.49
C GLU A 97 18.21 63.09 -40.69
N ALA A 98 18.70 63.13 -41.93
CA ALA A 98 20.12 62.97 -42.23
C ALA A 98 20.92 64.24 -41.93
N ALA A 99 22.05 64.07 -41.25
CA ALA A 99 22.98 65.16 -40.96
C ALA A 99 23.61 65.73 -42.25
N GLY A 100 23.83 67.05 -42.28
CA GLY A 100 24.50 67.74 -43.39
C GLY A 100 23.64 67.90 -44.64
N THR A 101 24.22 67.65 -45.81
CA THR A 101 23.60 67.86 -47.14
C THR A 101 23.57 66.60 -48.02
N THR A 102 23.93 65.45 -47.46
CA THR A 102 23.93 64.13 -48.14
C THR A 102 22.91 63.19 -47.48
N ASN A 103 22.48 62.15 -48.19
CA ASN A 103 21.68 61.07 -47.60
C ASN A 103 22.50 60.35 -46.50
N ALA A 104 21.86 59.92 -45.42
CA ALA A 104 22.46 59.04 -44.42
C ALA A 104 22.48 57.59 -44.96
N THR A 105 23.67 57.06 -45.23
CA THR A 105 23.92 55.70 -45.72
C THR A 105 24.46 54.79 -44.61
N GLY A 106 24.40 53.48 -44.83
CA GLY A 106 24.96 52.49 -43.91
C GLY A 106 24.02 52.03 -42.78
N ASN A 107 24.45 50.97 -42.11
CA ASN A 107 23.64 50.14 -41.23
C ASN A 107 23.93 50.45 -39.74
N GLY A 108 22.94 50.25 -38.87
CA GLY A 108 23.09 50.51 -37.42
C GLY A 108 21.77 50.80 -36.73
N THR A 109 21.82 51.40 -35.54
CA THR A 109 20.61 51.74 -34.77
C THR A 109 20.02 53.05 -35.28
N LEU A 110 18.70 53.08 -35.50
CA LEU A 110 17.90 54.28 -35.76
C LEU A 110 17.50 54.95 -34.44
N VAL A 111 16.86 54.20 -33.55
CA VAL A 111 16.46 54.63 -32.21
C VAL A 111 16.54 53.49 -31.20
N THR A 112 16.63 53.82 -29.91
CA THR A 112 16.40 52.89 -28.80
C THR A 112 15.12 53.29 -28.07
N LEU A 113 14.18 52.37 -27.94
CA LEU A 113 12.93 52.55 -27.19
C LEU A 113 13.14 52.11 -25.74
N LYS A 114 12.89 52.99 -24.77
CA LYS A 114 12.99 52.67 -23.34
C LYS A 114 11.60 52.40 -22.79
N PHE A 115 11.32 51.17 -22.37
CA PHE A 115 10.03 50.78 -21.78
C PHE A 115 10.17 50.52 -20.28
N GLU A 116 9.18 50.94 -19.49
CA GLU A 116 8.89 50.34 -18.17
C GLU A 116 7.93 49.17 -18.39
N VAL A 117 8.29 47.98 -17.89
CA VAL A 117 7.36 46.87 -17.70
C VAL A 117 6.58 47.15 -16.43
N LYS A 118 5.25 47.31 -16.54
CA LYS A 118 4.40 47.60 -15.37
C LYS A 118 4.46 46.46 -14.36
N SER A 119 4.37 46.77 -13.07
CA SER A 119 4.31 45.77 -11.99
C SER A 119 3.12 44.79 -12.10
N THR A 120 2.09 45.15 -12.86
CA THR A 120 0.90 44.34 -13.16
C THR A 120 1.03 43.48 -14.42
N ALA A 121 2.16 43.52 -15.14
CA ALA A 121 2.36 42.73 -16.35
C ALA A 121 2.49 41.23 -16.01
N THR A 122 1.69 40.40 -16.67
CA THR A 122 1.79 38.94 -16.60
C THR A 122 3.01 38.42 -17.37
N ALA A 123 3.51 37.24 -17.02
CA ALA A 123 4.53 36.56 -17.81
C ALA A 123 4.04 36.28 -19.24
N GLY A 124 4.89 36.49 -20.25
CA GLY A 124 4.53 36.39 -21.66
C GLY A 124 5.35 37.30 -22.57
N ASN A 125 5.12 37.21 -23.88
CA ASN A 125 5.87 37.96 -24.90
C ASN A 125 5.00 39.07 -25.49
N TYR A 126 5.42 40.32 -25.32
CA TYR A 126 4.69 41.51 -25.76
C TYR A 126 5.32 42.07 -27.04
N THR A 127 4.58 42.02 -28.14
CA THR A 127 5.06 42.46 -29.47
C THR A 127 5.22 43.98 -29.54
N ILE A 128 6.38 44.42 -30.00
CA ILE A 128 6.69 45.81 -30.34
C ILE A 128 6.61 45.95 -31.87
N GLY A 129 5.44 46.30 -32.35
CA GLY A 129 5.19 46.62 -33.76
C GLY A 129 5.51 48.08 -34.09
N PHE A 130 5.60 48.39 -35.38
CA PHE A 130 5.77 49.76 -35.86
C PHE A 130 5.23 49.93 -37.29
N LEU A 131 5.03 51.19 -37.67
CA LEU A 131 4.72 51.64 -39.02
C LEU A 131 5.75 52.69 -39.42
N VAL A 132 6.36 52.52 -40.59
CA VAL A 132 7.11 53.61 -41.25
C VAL A 132 6.08 54.45 -42.00
N ALA A 133 5.85 55.68 -41.54
CA ALA A 133 4.87 56.58 -42.13
C ALA A 133 5.41 57.28 -43.39
N ASP A 134 6.68 57.66 -43.37
CA ASP A 134 7.43 58.19 -44.51
C ASP A 134 8.90 57.76 -44.41
N ALA A 135 9.52 57.51 -45.56
CA ALA A 135 10.94 57.20 -45.74
C ALA A 135 11.35 57.66 -47.14
N VAL A 136 12.15 58.73 -47.23
CA VAL A 136 12.54 59.38 -48.50
C VAL A 136 14.02 59.74 -48.52
N ASN A 137 14.59 59.88 -49.71
CA ASN A 137 15.92 60.46 -49.94
C ASN A 137 15.83 61.98 -50.23
N ARG A 138 16.97 62.65 -50.42
CA ARG A 138 17.04 64.10 -50.76
C ARG A 138 16.45 64.49 -52.13
N ASN A 139 16.08 63.52 -52.96
CA ASN A 139 15.36 63.74 -54.22
C ASN A 139 13.82 63.63 -54.02
N GLU A 140 13.35 63.49 -52.78
CA GLU A 140 11.96 63.18 -52.40
C GLU A 140 11.47 61.78 -52.86
N GLU A 141 12.37 60.93 -53.36
CA GLU A 141 12.05 59.57 -53.80
C GLU A 141 11.84 58.65 -52.59
N ARG A 142 10.78 57.83 -52.61
CA ARG A 142 10.48 56.89 -51.52
C ARG A 142 11.45 55.71 -51.52
N VAL A 143 12.08 55.46 -50.38
CA VAL A 143 12.97 54.30 -50.17
C VAL A 143 12.11 53.05 -49.95
N ALA A 144 12.39 51.98 -50.68
CA ALA A 144 11.72 50.68 -50.47
C ALA A 144 12.25 50.00 -49.20
N LEU A 145 11.34 49.56 -48.32
CA LEU A 145 11.66 49.00 -47.01
C LEU A 145 11.02 47.64 -46.75
N THR A 146 11.72 46.81 -45.99
CA THR A 146 11.18 45.62 -45.30
C THR A 146 11.10 45.91 -43.80
N THR A 147 10.09 45.41 -43.10
CA THR A 147 9.89 45.69 -41.66
C THR A 147 9.75 44.41 -40.83
N GLN A 148 10.52 44.30 -39.75
CA GLN A 148 10.48 43.17 -38.81
C GLN A 148 10.17 43.67 -37.38
N ALA A 149 9.06 43.20 -36.80
CA ALA A 149 8.68 43.51 -35.42
C ALA A 149 9.48 42.68 -34.40
N GLY A 150 9.64 43.23 -33.19
CA GLY A 150 10.33 42.59 -32.06
C GLY A 150 9.39 42.26 -30.91
N THR A 151 9.93 41.72 -29.82
CA THR A 151 9.16 41.30 -28.63
C THR A 151 9.92 41.57 -27.34
N VAL A 152 9.23 42.13 -26.33
CA VAL A 152 9.69 42.15 -24.94
C VAL A 152 9.14 40.92 -24.22
N SER A 153 10.02 40.03 -23.78
CA SER A 153 9.65 38.85 -22.99
C SER A 153 9.63 39.20 -21.51
N VAL A 154 8.52 38.94 -20.82
CA VAL A 154 8.36 39.18 -19.38
C VAL A 154 8.33 37.86 -18.62
N ALA A 155 9.12 37.77 -17.55
CA ALA A 155 9.13 36.63 -16.63
C ALA A 155 8.73 37.10 -15.22
N VAL A 156 8.01 36.26 -14.48
CA VAL A 156 7.72 36.50 -13.06
C VAL A 156 8.56 35.50 -12.24
N PRO A 157 9.46 35.95 -11.35
CA PRO A 157 10.24 35.05 -10.52
C PRO A 157 9.31 34.35 -9.51
N VAL A 158 9.20 33.03 -9.63
CA VAL A 158 8.40 32.21 -8.72
C VAL A 158 9.25 31.87 -7.50
N THR A 159 8.86 32.35 -6.32
CA THR A 159 9.45 31.89 -5.06
C THR A 159 9.05 30.43 -4.83
N THR A 160 10.04 29.58 -4.57
CA THR A 160 9.85 28.15 -4.33
C THR A 160 10.41 27.71 -2.98
N TYR A 161 9.85 26.65 -2.43
CA TYR A 161 10.16 26.09 -1.11
C TYR A 161 10.35 24.57 -1.15
N THR A 162 10.75 23.99 -0.02
CA THR A 162 10.86 22.54 0.20
C THR A 162 9.73 22.06 1.11
N VAL A 163 9.00 21.04 0.66
CA VAL A 163 8.03 20.29 1.48
C VAL A 163 8.66 18.96 1.88
N ARG A 164 8.83 18.76 3.19
CA ARG A 164 9.43 17.57 3.80
C ARG A 164 8.39 16.68 4.45
N PHE A 165 8.67 15.40 4.61
CA PHE A 165 7.71 14.44 5.17
C PHE A 165 8.30 13.69 6.36
N ASN A 166 7.56 13.63 7.47
CA ASN A 166 7.96 12.96 8.70
C ASN A 166 6.97 11.84 9.06
N ALA A 167 7.50 10.63 9.24
CA ALA A 167 6.72 9.43 9.56
C ALA A 167 6.04 9.48 10.94
N ASN A 168 6.50 10.35 11.84
CA ASN A 168 5.86 10.67 13.12
C ASN A 168 5.49 9.42 13.95
N GLY A 169 6.47 8.53 14.16
CA GLY A 169 6.29 7.24 14.83
C GLY A 169 5.94 6.06 13.91
N GLY A 170 5.54 6.32 12.65
CA GLY A 170 5.50 5.32 11.58
C GLY A 170 6.91 4.98 11.06
N THR A 171 6.98 4.10 10.04
CA THR A 171 8.26 3.64 9.46
C THR A 171 8.29 3.76 7.93
N GLY A 172 9.49 3.63 7.35
CA GLY A 172 9.74 3.91 5.93
C GLY A 172 10.20 5.34 5.67
N THR A 173 10.36 5.71 4.41
CA THR A 173 10.83 7.02 3.98
C THR A 173 9.97 7.57 2.83
N MET A 174 9.84 8.90 2.78
CA MET A 174 9.32 9.64 1.63
C MET A 174 10.38 10.68 1.24
N ALA A 175 10.49 10.98 -0.05
CA ALA A 175 11.44 12.00 -0.52
C ALA A 175 10.90 13.42 -0.28
N ASP A 176 11.77 14.33 0.13
CA ASP A 176 11.49 15.76 0.16
C ASP A 176 11.16 16.27 -1.26
N VAL A 177 10.15 17.12 -1.39
CA VAL A 177 9.79 17.77 -2.66
C VAL A 177 10.33 19.19 -2.64
N THR A 178 11.39 19.43 -3.40
CA THR A 178 12.00 20.75 -3.61
C THR A 178 11.35 21.49 -4.78
N GLY A 179 11.51 22.81 -4.82
CA GLY A 179 11.03 23.62 -5.94
C GLY A 179 9.51 23.86 -5.95
N VAL A 180 8.81 23.62 -4.83
CA VAL A 180 7.35 23.81 -4.72
C VAL A 180 7.02 25.32 -4.75
N PRO A 181 6.22 25.81 -5.71
CA PRO A 181 5.82 27.22 -5.75
C PRO A 181 5.08 27.68 -4.50
N ALA A 182 5.23 28.95 -4.13
CA ALA A 182 4.38 29.60 -3.14
C ALA A 182 2.90 29.51 -3.55
N GLY A 183 2.05 29.02 -2.65
CA GLY A 183 0.62 28.80 -2.90
C GLY A 183 0.15 27.36 -2.62
N ALA A 184 -0.93 26.95 -3.29
CA ALA A 184 -1.56 25.65 -3.04
C ALA A 184 -0.75 24.46 -3.58
N TYR A 185 -0.30 23.60 -2.66
CA TYR A 185 0.36 22.33 -2.93
C TYR A 185 -0.59 21.16 -2.63
N THR A 186 -0.73 20.23 -3.56
CA THR A 186 -1.54 19.00 -3.37
C THR A 186 -0.81 18.03 -2.46
N LEU A 187 -1.45 17.65 -1.36
CA LEU A 187 -0.92 16.70 -0.39
C LEU A 187 -0.82 15.30 -1.01
N PRO A 188 0.34 14.61 -0.94
CA PRO A 188 0.48 13.26 -1.48
C PRO A 188 -0.26 12.23 -0.63
N ALA A 189 -0.52 11.06 -1.23
CA ALA A 189 -0.88 9.87 -0.47
C ALA A 189 0.28 9.48 0.48
N ASN A 190 -0.07 8.95 1.65
CA ASN A 190 0.92 8.50 2.62
C ASN A 190 1.75 7.31 2.11
N GLY A 191 3.06 7.50 2.02
CA GLY A 191 4.05 6.46 1.70
C GLY A 191 4.65 5.76 2.92
N PHE A 192 4.38 6.22 4.15
CA PHE A 192 4.88 5.60 5.37
C PHE A 192 4.04 4.40 5.82
N THR A 193 4.69 3.38 6.37
CA THR A 193 4.02 2.28 7.07
C THR A 193 3.50 2.76 8.43
N ALA A 194 2.22 2.52 8.70
CA ALA A 194 1.60 2.92 9.96
C ALA A 194 2.18 2.16 11.17
N PRO A 195 2.20 2.77 12.37
CA PRO A 195 2.50 2.06 13.61
C PRO A 195 1.53 0.88 13.84
N ALA A 196 1.95 -0.11 14.64
CA ALA A 196 1.11 -1.26 14.97
C ALA A 196 -0.24 -0.82 15.58
N GLY A 197 -1.34 -1.39 15.08
CA GLY A 197 -2.71 -1.03 15.50
C GLY A 197 -3.23 0.32 14.98
N LYS A 198 -2.48 1.05 14.15
CA LYS A 198 -2.87 2.37 13.62
C LYS A 198 -3.27 2.33 12.13
N GLN A 199 -3.92 3.39 11.69
CA GLN A 199 -4.11 3.78 10.29
C GLN A 199 -3.75 5.26 10.08
N PHE A 200 -3.45 5.63 8.84
CA PHE A 200 -3.16 7.03 8.47
C PHE A 200 -4.44 7.86 8.49
N LYS A 201 -4.42 8.97 9.24
CA LYS A 201 -5.54 9.92 9.34
C LYS A 201 -5.41 11.10 8.37
N GLY A 202 -4.18 11.53 8.09
CA GLY A 202 -3.87 12.69 7.25
C GLY A 202 -2.55 13.36 7.66
N TRP A 203 -2.26 14.50 7.05
CA TRP A 203 -1.05 15.28 7.31
C TRP A 203 -1.30 16.43 8.30
N SER A 204 -0.29 16.82 9.07
CA SER A 204 -0.29 18.05 9.89
C SER A 204 1.04 18.80 9.74
N THR A 205 1.07 20.09 10.07
CA THR A 205 2.32 20.88 10.17
C THR A 205 3.03 20.73 11.52
N ASP A 206 2.43 20.00 12.47
CA ASP A 206 2.99 19.72 13.81
C ASP A 206 2.83 18.22 14.13
N ALA A 207 3.79 17.63 14.85
CA ALA A 207 3.79 16.20 15.21
C ALA A 207 2.56 15.77 16.05
N SER A 208 1.96 16.71 16.78
CA SER A 208 0.78 16.55 17.63
C SER A 208 -0.44 17.36 17.15
N GLY A 209 -0.30 18.06 16.02
CA GLY A 209 -1.27 19.04 15.55
C GLY A 209 -2.56 18.45 14.99
N ALA A 210 -3.54 19.34 14.77
CA ALA A 210 -4.74 19.00 14.01
C ALA A 210 -4.38 18.61 12.56
N VAL A 211 -5.18 17.72 11.98
CA VAL A 211 -5.02 17.29 10.59
C VAL A 211 -5.41 18.44 9.65
N ILE A 212 -4.66 18.64 8.57
CA ILE A 212 -4.99 19.61 7.52
C ILE A 212 -6.29 19.13 6.83
N GLU A 213 -7.32 19.96 6.85
CA GLU A 213 -8.60 19.64 6.22
C GLU A 213 -8.53 19.81 4.68
N GLY A 214 -8.90 18.75 3.96
CA GLY A 214 -8.89 18.72 2.50
C GLY A 214 -7.65 18.04 1.89
N THR A 215 -7.40 18.30 0.61
CA THR A 215 -6.35 17.64 -0.19
C THR A 215 -5.18 18.57 -0.54
N THR A 216 -5.17 19.81 -0.05
CA THR A 216 -4.19 20.84 -0.40
C THR A 216 -3.72 21.62 0.82
N TYR A 217 -2.46 22.00 0.84
CA TYR A 217 -1.84 22.88 1.84
C TYR A 217 -1.26 24.13 1.17
N ASN A 218 -1.39 25.30 1.78
CA ASN A 218 -0.90 26.55 1.21
C ASN A 218 0.53 26.86 1.70
N VAL A 219 1.53 26.58 0.87
CA VAL A 219 2.95 26.72 1.17
C VAL A 219 3.37 28.19 1.09
N THR A 220 3.90 28.72 2.20
CA THR A 220 4.45 30.08 2.32
C THR A 220 5.90 30.11 2.82
N GLY A 221 6.55 28.96 2.86
CA GLY A 221 7.87 28.73 3.45
C GLY A 221 8.26 27.25 3.35
N ASP A 222 9.52 26.95 3.68
CA ASP A 222 9.97 25.57 3.89
C ASP A 222 9.14 24.95 5.04
N VAL A 223 8.64 23.72 4.85
CA VAL A 223 7.70 23.08 5.79
C VAL A 223 7.99 21.58 5.92
N THR A 224 7.74 21.03 7.11
CA THR A 224 7.71 19.58 7.37
C THR A 224 6.28 19.17 7.68
N LEU A 225 5.77 18.18 6.94
CA LEU A 225 4.45 17.59 7.14
C LEU A 225 4.59 16.26 7.88
N TYR A 226 3.89 16.16 9.00
CA TYR A 226 3.88 15.01 9.91
C TYR A 226 2.69 14.12 9.60
N ALA A 227 2.91 12.81 9.51
CA ALA A 227 1.82 11.85 9.40
C ALA A 227 1.05 11.76 10.74
N ILE A 228 -0.28 11.93 10.71
CA ILE A 228 -1.12 11.75 11.90
C ILE A 228 -1.75 10.36 11.85
N TRP A 229 -1.67 9.64 12.98
CA TRP A 229 -2.07 8.24 13.11
C TRP A 229 -3.23 8.07 14.09
N GLU A 230 -4.30 7.40 13.68
CA GLU A 230 -5.41 7.01 14.55
C GLU A 230 -5.52 5.50 14.71
N ASN A 231 -6.28 5.03 15.70
CA ASN A 231 -6.47 3.59 15.91
C ASN A 231 -7.22 2.99 14.72
N LYS A 232 -6.69 1.90 14.15
CA LYS A 232 -7.41 1.16 13.11
C LYS A 232 -8.67 0.54 13.72
N PRO A 233 -9.87 0.81 13.20
CA PRO A 233 -11.07 0.13 13.66
C PRO A 233 -10.95 -1.36 13.35
N HIS A 234 -11.18 -2.19 14.37
CA HIS A 234 -11.24 -3.64 14.24
C HIS A 234 -12.54 -4.15 14.88
N THR A 235 -13.11 -5.20 14.31
CA THR A 235 -14.27 -5.88 14.87
C THR A 235 -13.81 -6.91 15.89
N HIS A 236 -14.29 -6.81 17.13
CA HIS A 236 -13.96 -7.78 18.16
C HIS A 236 -14.68 -9.11 17.90
N THR A 237 -13.93 -10.12 17.44
CA THR A 237 -14.39 -11.51 17.40
C THR A 237 -13.96 -12.17 18.70
N TYR A 238 -14.89 -12.26 19.65
CA TYR A 238 -14.68 -12.97 20.91
C TYR A 238 -14.70 -14.48 20.71
N SER A 239 -13.94 -15.21 21.52
CA SER A 239 -13.98 -16.68 21.58
C SER A 239 -15.37 -17.19 21.94
N THR A 240 -15.71 -18.40 21.45
CA THR A 240 -16.86 -19.19 21.92
C THR A 240 -16.52 -20.08 23.12
N GLU A 241 -15.27 -20.09 23.55
CA GLU A 241 -14.78 -20.76 24.76
C GLU A 241 -14.55 -19.74 25.88
N TRP A 242 -14.85 -20.13 27.13
CA TRP A 242 -14.64 -19.30 28.31
C TRP A 242 -13.16 -19.24 28.71
N SER A 243 -12.57 -18.04 28.70
CA SER A 243 -11.36 -17.75 29.47
C SER A 243 -11.70 -17.65 30.96
N THR A 244 -10.79 -18.09 31.84
CA THR A 244 -11.02 -18.15 33.29
C THR A 244 -9.78 -17.75 34.09
N ASP A 245 -9.98 -17.04 35.20
CA ASP A 245 -8.98 -16.83 36.25
C ASP A 245 -9.50 -17.33 37.61
N SER A 246 -8.75 -17.12 38.69
CA SER A 246 -9.12 -17.61 40.02
C SER A 246 -10.34 -16.92 40.65
N ALA A 247 -10.93 -15.91 40.01
CA ALA A 247 -12.08 -15.17 40.51
C ALA A 247 -13.24 -15.08 39.49
N ASN A 248 -12.94 -15.02 38.18
CA ASN A 248 -13.94 -14.74 37.14
C ASN A 248 -13.78 -15.63 35.88
N HIS A 249 -14.83 -15.66 35.08
CA HIS A 249 -14.84 -16.15 33.69
C HIS A 249 -15.27 -15.03 32.72
N TRP A 250 -14.81 -15.08 31.45
CA TRP A 250 -15.14 -14.13 30.38
C TRP A 250 -14.94 -14.75 28.99
N HIS A 251 -15.56 -14.19 27.96
CA HIS A 251 -15.16 -14.43 26.57
C HIS A 251 -14.09 -13.43 26.16
N GLU A 252 -13.00 -13.91 25.57
CA GLU A 252 -11.82 -13.10 25.24
C GLU A 252 -11.71 -12.86 23.73
N CYS A 253 -11.41 -11.63 23.32
CA CYS A 253 -11.04 -11.31 21.95
C CYS A 253 -9.52 -11.40 21.78
N SER A 254 -9.05 -11.67 20.57
CA SER A 254 -7.60 -11.79 20.24
C SER A 254 -6.76 -10.51 20.48
N CYS A 255 -7.39 -9.40 20.87
CA CYS A 255 -6.75 -8.17 21.32
C CYS A 255 -6.58 -8.07 22.85
N GLY A 256 -7.08 -9.04 23.63
CA GLY A 256 -7.06 -9.05 25.10
C GLY A 256 -8.28 -8.41 25.77
N ASP A 257 -9.25 -7.90 25.00
CA ASP A 257 -10.51 -7.37 25.55
C ASP A 257 -11.41 -8.49 26.09
N LYS A 258 -11.93 -8.28 27.31
CA LYS A 258 -12.82 -9.20 28.02
C LYS A 258 -14.29 -8.79 27.85
N LYS A 259 -15.15 -9.73 27.48
CA LYS A 259 -16.61 -9.59 27.41
C LYS A 259 -17.28 -10.63 28.32
N ASP A 260 -18.48 -10.35 28.82
CA ASP A 260 -19.25 -11.25 29.69
C ASP A 260 -18.48 -11.64 30.98
N LEU A 261 -17.69 -10.71 31.51
CA LEU A 261 -16.88 -10.91 32.72
C LEU A 261 -17.79 -11.06 33.96
N ALA A 262 -17.80 -12.24 34.57
CA ALA A 262 -18.59 -12.54 35.76
C ALA A 262 -17.81 -13.40 36.77
N PRO A 263 -18.08 -13.27 38.08
CA PRO A 263 -17.51 -14.15 39.10
C PRO A 263 -17.97 -15.60 38.93
N HIS A 264 -17.15 -16.55 39.38
CA HIS A 264 -17.54 -17.97 39.40
C HIS A 264 -18.67 -18.23 40.41
N VAL A 265 -19.60 -19.12 40.04
CA VAL A 265 -20.76 -19.52 40.85
C VAL A 265 -20.91 -21.03 40.84
N ASP A 266 -21.00 -21.62 42.04
CA ASP A 266 -21.31 -23.03 42.27
C ASP A 266 -22.57 -23.08 43.15
N ALA A 267 -23.74 -23.08 42.50
CA ALA A 267 -25.04 -23.16 43.16
C ALA A 267 -25.46 -24.62 43.40
N ASN A 268 -24.87 -25.56 42.66
CA ASN A 268 -25.20 -26.98 42.74
C ASN A 268 -24.37 -27.73 43.82
N ASN A 269 -23.22 -27.16 44.23
CA ASN A 269 -22.23 -27.66 45.18
C ASN A 269 -21.39 -28.85 44.68
N ASP A 270 -21.05 -28.92 43.38
CA ASP A 270 -20.16 -29.96 42.80
C ASP A 270 -18.67 -29.56 42.79
N HIS A 271 -18.33 -28.36 43.30
CA HIS A 271 -17.02 -27.70 43.28
C HIS A 271 -16.58 -27.09 41.94
N ASN A 272 -17.43 -27.08 40.91
CA ASN A 272 -17.16 -26.40 39.64
C ASN A 272 -18.11 -25.21 39.42
N CYS A 273 -17.70 -24.26 38.59
CA CYS A 273 -18.52 -23.13 38.21
C CYS A 273 -19.60 -23.56 37.20
N ASP A 274 -20.89 -23.41 37.55
CA ASP A 274 -22.06 -23.79 36.75
C ASP A 274 -22.06 -23.23 35.31
N VAL A 275 -21.40 -22.09 35.09
CA VAL A 275 -21.37 -21.36 33.80
C VAL A 275 -20.25 -21.80 32.86
N CYS A 276 -19.05 -22.10 33.39
CA CYS A 276 -17.84 -22.34 32.59
C CYS A 276 -17.11 -23.65 32.89
N GLY A 277 -17.59 -24.45 33.86
CA GLY A 277 -16.97 -25.71 34.27
C GLY A 277 -15.63 -25.58 35.00
N TRP A 278 -15.18 -24.36 35.32
CA TRP A 278 -13.91 -24.16 36.04
C TRP A 278 -14.01 -24.69 37.47
N LYS A 279 -13.07 -25.54 37.87
CA LYS A 279 -13.03 -26.15 39.20
C LYS A 279 -12.62 -25.11 40.26
N MET A 280 -13.59 -24.70 41.08
CA MET A 280 -13.44 -23.65 42.09
C MET A 280 -12.70 -24.11 43.35
N SER A 281 -12.78 -25.40 43.69
CA SER A 281 -12.07 -25.95 44.85
C SER A 281 -11.82 -27.45 44.75
N ASP A 282 -10.89 -27.95 45.56
CA ASP A 282 -10.80 -29.37 45.89
C ASP A 282 -11.74 -29.74 47.04
N HIS A 283 -12.18 -31.00 47.06
CA HIS A 283 -12.90 -31.56 48.19
C HIS A 283 -12.06 -31.47 49.48
N THR A 284 -12.68 -30.97 50.56
CA THR A 284 -12.05 -30.81 51.88
C THR A 284 -12.93 -31.35 53.00
N GLY A 285 -12.32 -31.71 54.14
CA GLY A 285 -13.00 -32.20 55.34
C GLY A 285 -13.07 -33.72 55.50
N GLY A 286 -13.35 -34.18 56.73
CA GLY A 286 -13.47 -35.60 57.08
C GLY A 286 -12.13 -36.35 57.23
N THR A 287 -12.22 -37.60 57.68
CA THR A 287 -11.06 -38.48 57.96
C THR A 287 -11.26 -39.83 57.27
N ALA A 288 -10.30 -40.26 56.46
CA ALA A 288 -10.35 -41.57 55.81
C ALA A 288 -9.90 -42.71 56.74
N THR A 289 -10.36 -43.93 56.44
CA THR A 289 -9.91 -45.20 57.03
C THR A 289 -9.52 -46.17 55.91
N CYS A 290 -8.99 -47.35 56.22
CA CYS A 290 -8.74 -48.38 55.22
C CYS A 290 -10.01 -49.08 54.68
N LYS A 291 -11.21 -48.66 55.10
CA LYS A 291 -12.51 -49.18 54.65
C LYS A 291 -13.43 -48.10 54.07
N GLU A 292 -13.32 -46.85 54.56
CA GLU A 292 -14.12 -45.72 54.09
C GLU A 292 -13.26 -44.50 53.74
N LYS A 293 -13.58 -43.87 52.61
CA LYS A 293 -13.00 -42.60 52.16
C LYS A 293 -13.44 -41.43 53.06
N ALA A 294 -12.68 -40.34 53.04
CA ALA A 294 -13.10 -39.09 53.68
C ALA A 294 -14.39 -38.56 53.01
N THR A 295 -15.28 -37.94 53.79
CA THR A 295 -16.52 -37.33 53.29
C THR A 295 -16.35 -35.82 53.28
N CYS A 296 -16.56 -35.19 52.11
CA CYS A 296 -16.35 -33.76 51.95
C CYS A 296 -17.41 -32.97 52.73
N THR A 297 -16.98 -31.96 53.49
CA THR A 297 -17.86 -31.10 54.30
C THR A 297 -18.60 -30.02 53.50
N ILE A 298 -18.38 -29.94 52.17
CA ILE A 298 -19.06 -29.02 51.26
C ILE A 298 -20.15 -29.79 50.48
N CYS A 299 -19.76 -30.72 49.62
CA CYS A 299 -20.68 -31.44 48.73
C CYS A 299 -21.23 -32.78 49.28
N GLY A 300 -20.77 -33.23 50.45
CA GLY A 300 -21.15 -34.52 51.04
C GLY A 300 -20.62 -35.78 50.34
N GLN A 301 -19.85 -35.65 49.26
CA GLN A 301 -19.31 -36.79 48.51
C GLN A 301 -18.14 -37.48 49.23
N LYS A 302 -18.02 -38.81 49.03
CA LYS A 302 -16.88 -39.61 49.51
C LYS A 302 -15.69 -39.50 48.56
N TYR A 303 -14.60 -38.88 49.00
CA TYR A 303 -13.49 -38.44 48.17
C TYR A 303 -12.11 -38.87 48.67
N GLY A 304 -11.08 -38.64 47.84
CA GLY A 304 -9.71 -39.02 48.14
C GLY A 304 -9.52 -40.54 48.11
N ASN A 305 -8.48 -41.01 48.80
CA ASN A 305 -8.14 -42.44 48.91
C ASN A 305 -8.48 -42.97 50.31
N LEU A 306 -8.57 -44.30 50.41
CA LEU A 306 -8.60 -44.99 51.71
C LEU A 306 -7.28 -44.74 52.45
N ALA A 307 -7.34 -44.61 53.77
CA ALA A 307 -6.14 -44.47 54.59
C ALA A 307 -5.32 -45.77 54.59
N ALA A 308 -3.99 -45.64 54.73
CA ALA A 308 -3.08 -46.77 54.71
C ALA A 308 -3.40 -47.81 55.79
N HIS A 309 -3.25 -49.08 55.42
CA HIS A 309 -3.53 -50.23 56.27
C HIS A 309 -2.42 -50.40 57.33
N ASN A 310 -2.78 -50.76 58.56
CA ASN A 310 -1.89 -50.84 59.73
C ASN A 310 -1.57 -52.29 60.09
N TYR A 311 -0.45 -52.81 59.61
CA TYR A 311 -0.10 -54.24 59.65
C TYR A 311 0.73 -54.67 60.87
N LYS A 312 0.54 -55.93 61.29
CA LYS A 312 1.35 -56.63 62.31
C LYS A 312 2.78 -56.88 61.79
N THR A 313 3.70 -57.20 62.71
CA THR A 313 5.13 -57.45 62.43
C THR A 313 5.53 -58.93 62.55
N GLU A 314 4.57 -59.85 62.57
CA GLU A 314 4.79 -61.30 62.70
C GLU A 314 4.20 -62.03 61.49
N TRP A 315 4.97 -62.99 60.95
CA TRP A 315 4.60 -63.73 59.75
C TRP A 315 3.49 -64.76 60.00
N SER A 316 2.37 -64.61 59.29
CA SER A 316 1.34 -65.63 59.10
C SER A 316 1.64 -66.45 57.83
N THR A 317 1.30 -67.74 57.79
CA THR A 317 1.63 -68.63 56.66
C THR A 317 0.49 -69.58 56.29
N ASP A 318 0.42 -70.00 55.01
CA ASP A 318 -0.53 -71.02 54.52
C ASP A 318 0.11 -71.98 53.49
N GLU A 319 -0.72 -72.74 52.76
CA GLU A 319 -0.27 -73.69 51.73
C GLU A 319 0.53 -73.06 50.59
N THR A 320 0.35 -71.77 50.30
CA THR A 320 0.96 -71.08 49.15
C THR A 320 1.90 -69.95 49.56
N ASN A 321 1.56 -69.20 50.62
CA ASN A 321 2.16 -67.90 50.91
C ASN A 321 2.60 -67.71 52.39
N HIS A 322 3.28 -66.59 52.66
CA HIS A 322 3.53 -66.00 53.98
C HIS A 322 3.31 -64.48 53.94
N TRP A 323 2.70 -63.87 54.98
CA TRP A 323 2.29 -62.45 55.00
C TRP A 323 2.21 -61.80 56.40
N HIS A 324 2.10 -60.48 56.43
CA HIS A 324 1.72 -59.63 57.57
C HIS A 324 0.25 -59.18 57.46
N GLU A 325 -0.52 -59.12 58.55
CA GLU A 325 -1.97 -58.89 58.54
C GLU A 325 -2.37 -57.51 59.12
N CYS A 326 -3.36 -56.82 58.53
CA CYS A 326 -3.84 -55.52 58.97
C CYS A 326 -4.82 -55.57 60.15
N SER A 327 -4.48 -54.85 61.22
CA SER A 327 -5.25 -54.73 62.47
C SER A 327 -6.69 -54.18 62.34
N VAL A 328 -7.04 -53.48 61.25
CA VAL A 328 -8.34 -52.81 61.08
C VAL A 328 -9.28 -53.52 60.09
N CYS A 329 -8.72 -54.36 59.21
CA CYS A 329 -9.45 -54.98 58.10
C CYS A 329 -9.16 -56.46 57.84
N GLY A 330 -8.06 -57.02 58.34
CA GLY A 330 -7.62 -58.38 58.03
C GLY A 330 -6.86 -58.51 56.70
N ASP A 331 -6.68 -57.42 55.95
CA ASP A 331 -5.94 -57.45 54.69
C ASP A 331 -4.50 -57.92 54.88
N LYS A 332 -4.00 -58.69 53.90
CA LYS A 332 -2.62 -59.18 53.86
C LYS A 332 -1.69 -58.14 53.22
N LYS A 333 -0.43 -58.06 53.69
CA LYS A 333 0.70 -57.31 53.10
C LYS A 333 1.95 -58.14 53.20
N ASP A 334 2.92 -57.86 52.32
CA ASP A 334 4.14 -58.65 52.16
C ASP A 334 3.79 -60.13 51.87
N GLU A 335 2.61 -60.38 51.29
CA GLU A 335 2.16 -61.71 50.94
C GLU A 335 3.00 -62.25 49.78
N ALA A 336 4.01 -63.02 50.13
CA ALA A 336 4.93 -63.64 49.21
C ALA A 336 4.64 -65.14 49.13
N ALA A 337 4.70 -65.68 47.91
CA ALA A 337 4.78 -67.11 47.71
C ALA A 337 6.05 -67.66 48.39
N HIS A 338 6.03 -68.94 48.76
CA HIS A 338 7.21 -69.60 49.35
C HIS A 338 8.40 -69.58 48.36
N VAL A 339 9.47 -68.84 48.69
CA VAL A 339 10.60 -68.57 47.78
C VAL A 339 11.74 -69.54 48.01
N ASP A 340 12.00 -70.39 47.01
CA ASP A 340 13.19 -71.25 46.94
C ASP A 340 14.22 -70.63 45.97
N ALA A 341 15.11 -69.79 46.49
CA ALA A 341 16.19 -69.16 45.74
C ALA A 341 17.46 -70.03 45.72
N ASN A 342 17.67 -70.85 46.76
CA ASN A 342 18.80 -71.78 46.85
C ASN A 342 18.65 -73.00 45.91
N LYS A 343 17.42 -73.36 45.55
CA LYS A 343 16.98 -74.45 44.65
C LYS A 343 17.02 -75.87 45.25
N ASP A 344 16.80 -76.00 46.56
CA ASP A 344 16.64 -77.28 47.27
C ASP A 344 15.17 -77.73 47.44
N HIS A 345 14.23 -76.97 46.86
CA HIS A 345 12.77 -77.12 46.99
C HIS A 345 12.18 -76.66 48.34
N ASN A 346 12.86 -75.80 49.12
CA ASN A 346 12.37 -75.20 50.37
C ASN A 346 12.34 -73.66 50.37
N CYS A 347 11.45 -73.07 51.17
CA CYS A 347 11.32 -71.63 51.32
C CYS A 347 12.45 -71.04 52.18
N ASP A 348 13.33 -70.24 51.57
CA ASP A 348 14.43 -69.54 52.25
C ASP A 348 13.95 -68.50 53.28
N VAL A 349 12.71 -68.01 53.17
CA VAL A 349 12.16 -66.94 54.04
C VAL A 349 11.44 -67.49 55.28
N CYS A 350 10.73 -68.62 55.17
CA CYS A 350 9.94 -69.19 56.27
C CYS A 350 10.11 -70.71 56.50
N GLY A 351 11.03 -71.39 55.80
CA GLY A 351 11.46 -72.77 56.09
C GLY A 351 10.56 -73.91 55.60
N LYS A 352 9.64 -73.66 54.66
CA LYS A 352 8.62 -74.63 54.21
C LYS A 352 8.86 -75.18 52.79
N LYS A 353 8.72 -76.49 52.58
CA LYS A 353 8.89 -77.18 51.26
C LYS A 353 7.86 -76.72 50.19
N THR A 354 8.26 -76.70 48.90
CA THR A 354 7.52 -76.03 47.81
C THR A 354 7.11 -76.86 46.57
N SER A 355 7.99 -77.60 45.87
CA SER A 355 7.69 -78.05 44.47
C SER A 355 8.46 -79.28 43.95
N ASP A 356 8.17 -79.70 42.70
CA ASP A 356 8.88 -80.70 41.86
C ASP A 356 9.29 -80.09 40.47
N HIS A 357 9.92 -80.85 39.57
CA HIS A 357 10.49 -80.36 38.29
C HIS A 357 9.49 -80.11 37.14
N THR A 358 9.58 -78.94 36.47
CA THR A 358 8.72 -78.55 35.33
C THR A 358 9.37 -77.56 34.32
N GLY A 359 8.81 -77.48 33.12
CA GLY A 359 8.90 -76.34 32.17
C GLY A 359 9.95 -76.41 31.05
N GLY A 360 9.58 -76.02 29.82
CA GLY A 360 10.48 -75.85 28.66
C GLY A 360 9.84 -76.17 27.29
N THR A 361 10.45 -75.70 26.18
CA THR A 361 9.96 -75.89 24.79
C THR A 361 11.11 -76.26 23.83
N ALA A 362 10.79 -76.79 22.64
CA ALA A 362 11.76 -77.34 21.70
C ALA A 362 11.60 -76.84 20.25
N THR A 363 12.63 -77.01 19.43
CA THR A 363 12.74 -76.50 18.04
C THR A 363 13.17 -77.59 17.06
N CYS A 364 13.34 -77.27 15.77
CA CYS A 364 13.95 -78.19 14.79
C CYS A 364 15.45 -78.46 15.03
N LYS A 365 16.05 -77.94 16.12
CA LYS A 365 17.46 -78.19 16.48
C LYS A 365 17.71 -78.53 17.96
N GLU A 366 16.89 -78.10 18.94
CA GLU A 366 17.15 -78.35 20.37
C GLU A 366 15.94 -78.81 21.22
N LYS A 367 16.23 -79.63 22.25
CA LYS A 367 15.30 -80.21 23.25
C LYS A 367 15.08 -79.27 24.45
N ALA A 368 13.95 -79.42 25.14
CA ALA A 368 13.56 -78.60 26.29
C ALA A 368 14.45 -78.78 27.55
N THR A 369 14.33 -77.86 28.52
CA THR A 369 15.17 -77.80 29.74
C THR A 369 14.36 -77.27 30.92
N CYS A 370 14.30 -78.04 32.02
CA CYS A 370 13.55 -77.76 33.24
C CYS A 370 13.90 -76.39 33.80
N THR A 371 12.92 -75.49 33.83
CA THR A 371 13.12 -74.07 34.13
C THR A 371 13.47 -73.76 35.59
N ILE A 372 13.24 -74.70 36.52
CA ILE A 372 13.57 -74.53 37.94
C ILE A 372 15.05 -74.89 38.19
N CYS A 373 15.43 -76.15 37.95
CA CYS A 373 16.77 -76.68 38.29
C CYS A 373 17.79 -76.71 37.14
N GLY A 374 17.38 -76.51 35.88
CA GLY A 374 18.27 -76.47 34.71
C GLY A 374 18.60 -77.82 34.03
N GLN A 375 17.96 -78.92 34.44
CA GLN A 375 18.15 -80.26 33.84
C GLN A 375 17.42 -80.42 32.48
N LYS A 376 18.03 -81.06 31.47
CA LYS A 376 17.46 -81.19 30.10
C LYS A 376 16.48 -82.38 29.95
N TYR A 377 15.38 -82.20 29.19
CA TYR A 377 14.36 -83.24 28.90
C TYR A 377 13.52 -82.90 27.64
N GLY A 378 12.99 -83.87 26.86
CA GLY A 378 12.09 -83.63 25.70
C GLY A 378 12.61 -84.08 24.30
N GLU A 379 11.97 -83.67 23.19
CA GLU A 379 12.26 -84.01 21.75
C GLU A 379 12.13 -82.77 20.79
N LEU A 380 12.08 -82.88 19.43
CA LEU A 380 12.32 -81.79 18.42
C LEU A 380 11.15 -81.46 17.40
N ALA A 381 11.29 -80.44 16.51
CA ALA A 381 10.25 -79.86 15.59
C ALA A 381 10.65 -79.57 14.08
N ALA A 382 9.92 -78.72 13.28
CA ALA A 382 9.95 -78.63 11.78
C ALA A 382 9.97 -77.19 11.09
N HIS A 383 9.75 -77.06 9.74
CA HIS A 383 10.11 -75.91 8.81
C HIS A 383 8.95 -75.18 8.02
N ASN A 384 9.22 -74.05 7.28
CA ASN A 384 8.22 -73.17 6.57
C ASN A 384 8.77 -72.26 5.38
N TYR A 385 7.95 -71.83 4.37
CA TYR A 385 8.36 -71.18 3.08
C TYR A 385 7.53 -69.95 2.56
N LYS A 386 8.02 -69.19 1.54
CA LYS A 386 7.45 -67.95 0.89
C LYS A 386 6.72 -68.19 -0.47
N THR A 387 6.16 -67.13 -1.09
CA THR A 387 5.21 -67.22 -2.26
C THR A 387 5.40 -66.28 -3.49
N GLU A 388 6.39 -65.36 -3.55
CA GLU A 388 6.60 -64.46 -4.71
C GLU A 388 7.81 -64.84 -5.59
N TRP A 389 7.73 -64.60 -6.91
CA TRP A 389 8.76 -64.97 -7.90
C TRP A 389 9.95 -64.00 -7.92
N SER A 390 11.18 -64.53 -7.87
CA SER A 390 12.43 -63.81 -8.20
C SER A 390 12.88 -64.17 -9.62
N THR A 391 13.64 -63.31 -10.35
CA THR A 391 14.05 -63.55 -11.76
C THR A 391 15.47 -63.06 -12.09
N ASP A 392 16.17 -63.69 -13.05
CA ASP A 392 17.44 -63.21 -13.63
C ASP A 392 17.48 -63.29 -15.18
N GLU A 393 18.67 -63.18 -15.81
CA GLU A 393 18.85 -63.27 -17.28
C GLU A 393 18.43 -64.63 -17.87
N THR A 394 18.27 -65.67 -17.04
CA THR A 394 18.01 -67.06 -17.43
C THR A 394 16.74 -67.63 -16.78
N ASN A 395 16.56 -67.45 -15.46
CA ASN A 395 15.65 -68.24 -14.60
C ASN A 395 14.71 -67.44 -13.67
N HIS A 396 13.81 -68.13 -12.94
CA HIS A 396 12.90 -67.60 -11.89
C HIS A 396 12.45 -68.63 -10.80
N TRP A 397 12.28 -68.25 -9.50
CA TRP A 397 12.01 -69.20 -8.34
C TRP A 397 11.41 -68.61 -7.01
N HIS A 398 11.21 -69.46 -5.96
CA HIS A 398 10.72 -69.20 -4.56
C HIS A 398 11.65 -69.69 -3.39
N GLU A 399 11.43 -69.34 -2.11
CA GLU A 399 12.42 -69.53 -0.98
C GLU A 399 11.84 -69.79 0.45
N CYS A 400 12.61 -70.43 1.36
CA CYS A 400 12.33 -70.77 2.78
C CYS A 400 12.58 -69.60 3.78
N SER A 401 11.82 -69.51 4.88
CA SER A 401 11.90 -68.38 5.83
C SER A 401 12.80 -68.56 7.07
N VAL A 402 13.20 -69.80 7.42
CA VAL A 402 14.03 -70.07 8.62
C VAL A 402 15.45 -70.57 8.30
N CYS A 403 15.67 -71.09 7.09
CA CYS A 403 16.96 -71.65 6.68
C CYS A 403 17.40 -71.39 5.22
N GLY A 404 16.58 -70.71 4.39
CA GLY A 404 17.01 -70.22 3.06
C GLY A 404 16.97 -71.21 1.90
N ASP A 405 16.41 -72.41 2.07
CA ASP A 405 16.22 -73.38 0.98
C ASP A 405 15.35 -72.83 -0.17
N LYS A 406 15.75 -73.04 -1.43
CA LYS A 406 14.98 -72.66 -2.64
C LYS A 406 13.89 -73.69 -3.00
N LYS A 407 12.90 -73.25 -3.79
CA LYS A 407 11.86 -74.09 -4.40
C LYS A 407 11.43 -73.54 -5.78
N ASP A 408 10.96 -74.42 -6.67
CA ASP A 408 10.27 -74.10 -7.94
C ASP A 408 11.04 -73.21 -8.96
N GLU A 409 12.24 -73.61 -9.42
CA GLU A 409 13.08 -72.82 -10.36
C GLU A 409 12.92 -73.21 -11.86
N ALA A 410 12.71 -72.24 -12.77
CA ALA A 410 12.46 -72.46 -14.22
C ALA A 410 12.95 -71.29 -15.14
N ALA A 411 12.95 -71.46 -16.49
CA ALA A 411 13.61 -70.56 -17.47
C ALA A 411 12.68 -69.78 -18.44
N HIS A 412 13.23 -68.79 -19.17
CA HIS A 412 12.52 -67.87 -20.10
C HIS A 412 12.03 -68.49 -21.43
N ILE A 413 10.93 -67.95 -22.00
CA ILE A 413 10.24 -68.49 -23.20
C ILE A 413 9.97 -67.41 -24.29
N PRO A 414 10.58 -67.47 -25.50
CA PRO A 414 10.37 -66.49 -26.58
C PRO A 414 9.04 -66.59 -27.37
N GLY A 415 8.67 -65.47 -28.01
CA GLY A 415 7.51 -65.29 -28.90
C GLY A 415 7.87 -65.07 -30.39
N ALA A 416 7.03 -64.36 -31.13
CA ALA A 416 7.06 -64.27 -32.61
C ALA A 416 8.28 -63.53 -33.20
N ALA A 417 8.79 -63.99 -34.35
CA ALA A 417 10.03 -63.51 -34.98
C ALA A 417 9.87 -62.21 -35.79
N ALA A 418 11.01 -61.55 -36.05
CA ALA A 418 11.08 -60.24 -36.69
C ALA A 418 10.86 -60.26 -38.21
N THR A 419 10.36 -59.14 -38.74
CA THR A 419 10.01 -58.91 -40.15
C THR A 419 10.81 -57.72 -40.72
N GLU A 420 10.49 -57.27 -41.95
CA GLU A 420 11.04 -56.02 -42.49
C GLU A 420 10.70 -54.75 -41.65
N THR A 421 9.85 -54.84 -40.61
CA THR A 421 9.45 -53.68 -39.79
C THR A 421 9.21 -53.93 -38.28
N THR A 422 9.37 -55.15 -37.71
CA THR A 422 8.87 -55.47 -36.33
C THR A 422 9.82 -56.37 -35.49
N PRO A 423 9.96 -56.17 -34.15
CA PRO A 423 10.78 -57.00 -33.23
C PRO A 423 10.01 -58.12 -32.46
N GLN A 424 10.69 -58.79 -31.49
CA GLN A 424 10.29 -60.06 -30.82
C GLN A 424 10.48 -59.99 -29.28
N THR A 425 9.73 -60.74 -28.45
CA THR A 425 9.76 -60.71 -26.96
C THR A 425 9.50 -62.07 -26.26
N CYS A 426 9.45 -62.14 -24.91
CA CYS A 426 9.28 -63.33 -24.04
C CYS A 426 7.93 -63.32 -23.27
N THR A 427 7.34 -64.50 -23.02
CA THR A 427 5.90 -64.65 -22.73
C THR A 427 5.47 -64.86 -21.28
N ILE A 428 6.35 -65.34 -20.38
CA ILE A 428 5.98 -65.53 -18.94
C ILE A 428 6.26 -64.25 -18.13
N CYS A 429 7.37 -63.54 -18.39
CA CYS A 429 7.78 -62.36 -17.61
C CYS A 429 8.18 -61.11 -18.43
N GLY A 430 8.23 -61.14 -19.78
CA GLY A 430 8.22 -59.93 -20.62
C GLY A 430 9.51 -59.42 -21.32
N TYR A 431 10.58 -60.21 -21.47
CA TYR A 431 11.91 -59.82 -22.03
C TYR A 431 12.00 -59.68 -23.61
N VAL A 432 13.08 -59.19 -24.31
CA VAL A 432 13.04 -58.56 -25.71
C VAL A 432 14.15 -58.94 -26.80
N ILE A 433 13.94 -58.81 -28.18
CA ILE A 433 14.82 -59.25 -29.37
C ILE A 433 15.04 -58.41 -30.76
N LYS A 434 14.45 -58.67 -32.01
CA LYS A 434 15.11 -58.59 -33.43
C LYS A 434 14.64 -57.63 -34.67
N ALA A 435 15.12 -57.79 -35.98
CA ALA A 435 15.02 -56.85 -37.21
C ALA A 435 14.91 -57.36 -38.75
N ALA A 436 15.28 -56.58 -39.85
CA ALA A 436 14.66 -56.40 -41.27
C ALA A 436 15.47 -56.46 -42.69
N LEU A 437 14.85 -56.30 -43.94
CA LEU A 437 15.39 -56.42 -45.40
C LEU A 437 14.70 -55.60 -46.64
N GLY A 438 14.90 -55.90 -47.99
CA GLY A 438 14.31 -55.23 -49.27
C GLY A 438 14.71 -55.69 -50.78
N HIS A 439 14.15 -55.18 -51.96
CA HIS A 439 14.36 -55.64 -53.43
C HIS A 439 14.05 -54.69 -54.72
N THR A 440 14.11 -55.12 -56.06
CA THR A 440 14.12 -54.28 -57.38
C THR A 440 13.46 -54.80 -58.77
N HIS A 441 13.73 -54.26 -60.04
CA HIS A 441 12.87 -54.26 -61.34
C HIS A 441 13.53 -54.40 -62.83
N ASN A 442 12.82 -54.21 -64.03
CA ASN A 442 13.28 -54.45 -65.49
C ASN A 442 12.55 -53.71 -66.75
N PHE A 443 12.63 -54.12 -68.09
CA PHE A 443 12.20 -53.43 -69.41
C PHE A 443 11.66 -54.28 -70.68
N ASN A 444 10.94 -53.76 -71.76
CA ASN A 444 10.95 -54.15 -73.28
C ASN A 444 10.04 -53.61 -74.55
N GLN A 445 8.77 -53.09 -74.60
CA GLN A 445 7.79 -53.09 -75.80
C GLN A 445 7.55 -51.82 -76.76
N LYS A 446 6.85 -51.86 -77.95
CA LYS A 446 6.43 -50.66 -78.81
C LYS A 446 5.02 -50.10 -78.51
N ASN A 447 4.83 -48.77 -78.39
CA ASN A 447 3.52 -48.14 -78.12
C ASN A 447 3.46 -46.67 -78.61
N THR A 448 2.35 -46.24 -79.24
CA THR A 448 2.13 -44.84 -79.71
C THR A 448 1.43 -43.93 -78.69
N SER A 449 1.33 -44.36 -77.43
CA SER A 449 1.01 -43.49 -76.30
C SER A 449 2.03 -42.36 -76.17
N GLU A 450 1.58 -41.20 -75.70
CA GLU A 450 2.41 -40.03 -75.38
C GLU A 450 3.58 -40.37 -74.43
N THR A 451 3.38 -41.35 -73.53
CA THR A 451 4.41 -41.95 -72.67
C THR A 451 5.72 -42.24 -73.42
N TYR A 452 5.61 -42.66 -74.69
CA TYR A 452 6.73 -43.04 -75.53
C TYR A 452 7.01 -42.02 -76.64
N LEU A 453 6.36 -40.87 -76.70
CA LEU A 453 6.68 -39.83 -77.68
C LEU A 453 8.16 -39.37 -77.56
N LYS A 454 8.75 -39.02 -78.72
CA LYS A 454 10.09 -38.42 -78.89
C LYS A 454 10.00 -37.01 -79.47
N SER A 455 9.13 -36.79 -80.46
CA SER A 455 8.85 -35.47 -81.02
C SER A 455 7.47 -35.43 -81.67
N ALA A 456 6.71 -34.38 -81.40
CA ALA A 456 5.38 -34.17 -81.98
C ALA A 456 5.45 -33.69 -83.44
N ALA A 457 4.30 -33.71 -84.13
CA ALA A 457 4.13 -33.08 -85.42
C ALA A 457 4.11 -31.54 -85.30
N THR A 458 4.49 -30.85 -86.38
CA THR A 458 4.40 -29.40 -86.55
C THR A 458 3.50 -29.08 -87.74
N CYS A 459 3.21 -27.82 -88.03
CA CYS A 459 2.58 -27.42 -89.28
C CYS A 459 3.45 -27.62 -90.54
N THR A 460 4.60 -28.31 -90.42
CA THR A 460 5.52 -28.64 -91.52
C THR A 460 6.12 -30.07 -91.47
N LYS A 461 6.01 -30.83 -90.37
CA LYS A 461 6.57 -32.21 -90.19
C LYS A 461 5.69 -33.12 -89.30
N LYS A 462 5.91 -34.44 -89.34
CA LYS A 462 5.17 -35.49 -88.59
C LYS A 462 5.88 -35.93 -87.28
N ALA A 463 5.33 -36.89 -86.52
CA ALA A 463 5.72 -37.24 -85.15
C ALA A 463 6.53 -38.57 -85.01
N VAL A 464 7.18 -38.78 -83.85
CA VAL A 464 8.16 -39.87 -83.57
C VAL A 464 8.05 -40.41 -82.12
N TYR A 465 8.26 -41.72 -81.88
CA TYR A 465 8.02 -42.47 -80.62
C TYR A 465 9.12 -43.50 -80.25
N TYR A 466 9.13 -44.02 -79.01
CA TYR A 466 10.08 -44.90 -78.30
C TYR A 466 9.51 -46.32 -77.94
N TYR A 467 10.25 -47.13 -77.14
CA TYR A 467 9.85 -48.44 -76.59
C TYR A 467 9.72 -48.43 -75.02
N SER A 468 9.19 -49.50 -74.40
CA SER A 468 8.43 -49.54 -73.11
C SER A 468 8.81 -50.70 -72.18
N CYS A 469 8.18 -50.89 -71.01
CA CYS A 469 8.32 -52.07 -70.14
C CYS A 469 6.95 -52.67 -69.74
N THR A 470 6.90 -53.97 -69.44
CA THR A 470 5.78 -54.63 -68.76
C THR A 470 5.46 -54.07 -67.37
N CYS A 471 6.43 -53.50 -66.64
CA CYS A 471 6.19 -52.77 -65.38
C CYS A 471 6.10 -51.24 -65.56
N GLY A 472 6.03 -50.73 -66.80
CA GLY A 472 5.75 -49.32 -67.14
C GLY A 472 6.95 -48.45 -67.55
N GLU A 473 8.16 -48.79 -67.16
CA GLU A 473 9.40 -48.03 -67.44
C GLU A 473 9.78 -47.93 -68.95
N LYS A 474 10.64 -46.96 -69.32
CA LYS A 474 10.87 -46.53 -70.74
C LYS A 474 12.28 -46.87 -71.30
N GLY A 475 12.34 -47.23 -72.59
CA GLY A 475 13.58 -47.53 -73.36
C GLY A 475 13.94 -46.48 -74.43
N THR A 476 14.93 -46.78 -75.29
CA THR A 476 15.72 -45.76 -76.04
C THR A 476 15.67 -45.77 -77.59
N GLU A 477 15.25 -46.84 -78.27
CA GLU A 477 15.11 -46.88 -79.75
C GLU A 477 13.82 -46.19 -80.26
N THR A 478 13.68 -45.81 -81.55
CA THR A 478 12.51 -45.01 -82.03
C THR A 478 11.93 -45.28 -83.45
N PHE A 479 10.70 -44.81 -83.73
CA PHE A 479 9.94 -44.91 -85.02
C PHE A 479 8.94 -43.73 -85.25
N GLU A 480 8.45 -43.49 -86.49
CA GLU A 480 7.58 -42.32 -86.87
C GLU A 480 6.09 -42.64 -87.14
N SER A 481 5.18 -41.65 -87.00
CA SER A 481 3.74 -41.73 -87.36
C SER A 481 3.03 -40.33 -87.40
N GLY A 482 1.81 -40.24 -87.98
CA GLY A 482 0.88 -39.10 -87.82
C GLY A 482 0.56 -38.24 -89.06
N GLU A 483 -0.09 -37.09 -88.85
CA GLU A 483 -0.33 -36.00 -89.83
C GLU A 483 0.41 -34.70 -89.43
N LEU A 484 0.14 -33.56 -90.09
CA LEU A 484 0.69 -32.24 -89.74
C LEU A 484 -0.22 -31.49 -88.75
N ALA A 485 0.36 -30.63 -87.91
CA ALA A 485 -0.35 -29.88 -86.88
C ALA A 485 -0.87 -28.51 -87.37
N ALA A 486 -1.83 -27.94 -86.64
CA ALA A 486 -2.35 -26.59 -86.89
C ALA A 486 -1.35 -25.47 -86.49
N HIS A 487 -1.62 -24.23 -86.94
CA HIS A 487 -0.81 -23.06 -86.57
C HIS A 487 -0.93 -22.73 -85.07
N ALA A 488 0.16 -22.90 -84.33
CA ALA A 488 0.27 -22.44 -82.95
C ALA A 488 0.66 -20.96 -82.91
N TYR A 489 -0.22 -20.12 -82.35
CA TYR A 489 0.06 -18.71 -82.08
C TYR A 489 0.81 -18.55 -80.76
N LYS A 490 1.76 -17.61 -80.69
CA LYS A 490 2.40 -17.20 -79.44
C LYS A 490 1.34 -16.80 -78.45
N THR A 491 1.44 -17.31 -77.23
CA THR A 491 0.67 -16.81 -76.07
C THR A 491 1.33 -15.58 -75.44
N THR A 492 2.52 -15.20 -75.92
CA THR A 492 3.20 -13.96 -75.54
C THR A 492 2.90 -12.85 -76.53
N TRP A 493 2.46 -11.71 -75.98
CA TRP A 493 2.13 -10.51 -76.72
C TRP A 493 3.36 -9.86 -77.37
N SER A 494 3.41 -9.92 -78.70
CA SER A 494 4.22 -9.01 -79.51
C SER A 494 3.64 -7.60 -79.41
N ASN A 495 4.46 -6.55 -79.44
CA ASN A 495 3.96 -5.19 -79.21
C ASN A 495 4.81 -4.11 -79.89
N ASP A 496 4.20 -2.95 -80.09
CA ASP A 496 4.86 -1.69 -80.45
C ASP A 496 4.38 -0.53 -79.55
N ASN A 497 4.57 0.73 -79.96
CA ASN A 497 4.19 1.90 -79.16
C ASN A 497 2.67 2.17 -79.10
N ALA A 498 1.86 1.58 -79.98
CA ALA A 498 0.41 1.77 -80.02
C ALA A 498 -0.35 0.52 -79.55
N SER A 499 0.04 -0.67 -80.03
CA SER A 499 -0.74 -1.91 -79.86
C SER A 499 0.09 -3.13 -79.44
N HIS A 500 -0.60 -4.21 -79.09
CA HIS A 500 -0.07 -5.54 -78.81
C HIS A 500 -0.91 -6.65 -79.45
N TRP A 501 -0.27 -7.73 -79.90
CA TRP A 501 -0.90 -8.85 -80.63
C TRP A 501 -0.18 -10.19 -80.45
N HIS A 502 -0.83 -11.29 -80.83
CA HIS A 502 -0.24 -12.64 -80.86
C HIS A 502 0.28 -13.01 -82.27
N SER A 503 1.41 -13.72 -82.36
CA SER A 503 2.10 -14.02 -83.63
C SER A 503 2.42 -15.51 -83.75
N CYS A 504 2.23 -16.16 -84.91
CA CYS A 504 2.50 -17.59 -85.05
C CYS A 504 3.97 -17.96 -84.74
N TYR A 505 4.18 -19.01 -83.92
CA TYR A 505 5.51 -19.52 -83.56
C TYR A 505 6.33 -19.99 -84.78
N VAL A 506 5.66 -20.44 -85.85
CA VAL A 506 6.32 -21.14 -86.98
C VAL A 506 6.32 -20.33 -88.27
N CYS A 507 5.26 -19.55 -88.57
CA CYS A 507 5.18 -18.73 -89.80
C CYS A 507 5.14 -17.20 -89.56
N GLY A 508 4.82 -16.74 -88.35
CA GLY A 508 4.81 -15.32 -87.98
C GLY A 508 3.44 -14.60 -87.97
N ASP A 509 2.41 -15.14 -88.64
CA ASP A 509 1.07 -14.52 -88.80
C ASP A 509 0.49 -13.86 -87.53
N LYS A 510 -0.10 -12.67 -87.66
CA LYS A 510 -0.74 -11.91 -86.57
C LYS A 510 -2.15 -12.43 -86.23
N LYS A 511 -2.54 -12.32 -84.97
CA LYS A 511 -3.90 -12.54 -84.43
C LYS A 511 -4.13 -11.66 -83.19
N ASP A 512 -5.37 -11.25 -82.92
CA ASP A 512 -5.84 -10.55 -81.70
C ASP A 512 -5.03 -9.28 -81.37
N GLU A 513 -5.37 -8.10 -81.93
CA GLU A 513 -4.58 -6.86 -81.75
C GLU A 513 -5.36 -5.75 -81.00
N GLU A 514 -4.81 -5.28 -79.86
CA GLU A 514 -5.43 -4.30 -78.93
C GLU A 514 -4.43 -3.23 -78.42
N VAL A 515 -4.91 -2.22 -77.68
CA VAL A 515 -4.10 -1.05 -77.20
C VAL A 515 -3.67 -1.16 -75.74
N HIS A 516 -2.60 -0.46 -75.36
CA HIS A 516 -1.96 -0.56 -74.03
C HIS A 516 -2.76 0.06 -72.88
N ILE A 517 -2.74 -0.61 -71.71
CA ILE A 517 -3.42 -0.20 -70.47
C ILE A 517 -2.49 -0.51 -69.28
N ASP A 518 -2.21 0.49 -68.43
CA ASP A 518 -1.60 0.35 -67.10
C ASP A 518 -2.67 0.66 -66.06
N LYS A 519 -3.02 -0.33 -65.23
CA LYS A 519 -4.06 -0.23 -64.19
C LYS A 519 -3.53 -0.62 -62.82
N ASN A 520 -2.46 -1.41 -62.76
CA ASN A 520 -1.78 -1.76 -61.51
C ASN A 520 -0.81 -0.65 -61.03
N LYS A 521 -0.44 0.30 -61.90
CA LYS A 521 0.50 1.42 -61.70
C LYS A 521 1.97 1.04 -61.55
N ASP A 522 2.42 -0.10 -62.08
CA ASP A 522 3.83 -0.50 -62.11
C ASP A 522 4.65 0.21 -63.22
N HIS A 523 4.01 1.10 -63.99
CA HIS A 523 4.50 1.84 -65.15
C HIS A 523 4.62 1.01 -66.45
N ASN A 524 4.16 -0.23 -66.48
CA ASN A 524 4.06 -1.08 -67.68
C ASN A 524 2.61 -1.37 -68.04
N CYS A 525 2.38 -1.76 -69.30
CA CYS A 525 1.08 -2.25 -69.75
C CYS A 525 0.76 -3.59 -69.07
N ASP A 526 -0.31 -3.64 -68.27
CA ASP A 526 -0.81 -4.82 -67.53
C ASP A 526 -0.89 -6.08 -68.42
N VAL A 527 -1.21 -5.90 -69.71
CA VAL A 527 -1.50 -6.99 -70.65
C VAL A 527 -0.23 -7.55 -71.31
N CYS A 528 0.68 -6.68 -71.77
CA CYS A 528 1.85 -7.09 -72.57
C CYS A 528 3.22 -6.81 -71.92
N GLY A 529 3.26 -6.21 -70.72
CA GLY A 529 4.49 -5.91 -69.98
C GLY A 529 5.35 -4.78 -70.58
N LYS A 530 4.87 -4.07 -71.61
CA LYS A 530 5.62 -2.96 -72.22
C LYS A 530 5.63 -1.73 -71.31
N LYS A 531 6.81 -1.21 -70.96
CA LYS A 531 6.96 0.04 -70.20
C LYS A 531 6.33 1.23 -70.93
N MET A 532 5.56 2.02 -70.18
CA MET A 532 4.78 3.16 -70.65
C MET A 532 5.29 4.51 -70.12
N THR A 533 5.76 4.59 -68.87
CA THR A 533 6.25 5.84 -68.26
C THR A 533 7.45 5.61 -67.33
N ASP A 534 8.08 6.69 -66.85
CA ASP A 534 9.17 6.65 -65.86
C ASP A 534 8.71 7.09 -64.45
N HIS A 535 9.46 6.67 -63.43
CA HIS A 535 9.19 7.00 -62.03
C HIS A 535 9.36 8.50 -61.73
N THR A 536 8.43 9.06 -60.96
CA THR A 536 8.39 10.50 -60.62
C THR A 536 7.95 10.73 -59.16
N GLY A 537 8.48 11.79 -58.54
CA GLY A 537 8.16 12.21 -57.17
C GLY A 537 9.04 11.63 -56.07
N GLY A 538 8.89 12.14 -54.85
CA GLY A 538 9.72 11.78 -53.69
C GLY A 538 11.02 12.58 -53.56
N THR A 539 11.76 12.36 -52.47
CA THR A 539 13.05 13.03 -52.18
C THR A 539 14.02 12.01 -51.58
N ALA A 540 15.27 12.00 -52.05
CA ALA A 540 16.30 11.08 -51.58
C ALA A 540 17.05 11.62 -50.36
N THR A 541 17.62 10.72 -49.56
CA THR A 541 18.57 10.99 -48.47
C THR A 541 19.89 10.24 -48.75
N CYS A 542 20.90 10.40 -47.89
CA CYS A 542 22.15 9.65 -48.02
C CYS A 542 22.08 8.19 -47.48
N LYS A 543 20.87 7.70 -47.15
CA LYS A 543 20.58 6.29 -46.81
C LYS A 543 19.51 5.68 -47.73
N ASP A 544 18.51 6.48 -48.10
CA ASP A 544 17.34 6.04 -48.86
C ASP A 544 17.18 6.80 -50.17
N ARG A 545 16.92 6.05 -51.24
CA ARG A 545 16.59 6.58 -52.57
C ARG A 545 15.17 7.16 -52.58
N ALA A 546 14.88 8.08 -53.50
CA ALA A 546 13.57 8.72 -53.60
C ALA A 546 12.46 7.71 -53.92
N THR A 547 11.28 7.87 -53.32
CA THR A 547 10.14 6.96 -53.52
C THR A 547 9.17 7.52 -54.56
N CYS A 548 8.94 6.76 -55.63
CA CYS A 548 8.02 7.13 -56.71
C CYS A 548 6.60 7.35 -56.20
N SER A 549 6.00 8.49 -56.54
CA SER A 549 4.64 8.86 -56.11
C SER A 549 3.51 8.21 -56.93
N ILE A 550 3.85 7.43 -57.96
CA ILE A 550 2.90 6.67 -58.79
C ILE A 550 2.82 5.21 -58.35
N CYS A 551 3.97 4.54 -58.20
CA CYS A 551 4.06 3.11 -57.90
C CYS A 551 4.55 2.75 -56.49
N GLY A 552 5.13 3.69 -55.72
CA GLY A 552 5.67 3.45 -54.38
C GLY A 552 7.09 2.86 -54.31
N GLU A 553 7.76 2.63 -55.43
CA GLU A 553 9.11 2.03 -55.45
C GLU A 553 10.27 3.03 -55.30
N LYS A 554 11.42 2.56 -54.78
CA LYS A 554 12.61 3.39 -54.49
C LYS A 554 13.56 3.49 -55.69
N TYR A 555 13.74 4.68 -56.24
CA TYR A 555 14.46 4.96 -57.49
C TYR A 555 15.39 6.18 -57.42
N GLY A 556 16.22 6.36 -58.44
CA GLY A 556 17.25 7.40 -58.49
C GLY A 556 18.52 7.06 -57.69
N SER A 557 19.29 8.08 -57.32
CA SER A 557 20.52 7.96 -56.51
C SER A 557 20.28 8.42 -55.07
N LEU A 558 21.17 8.04 -54.16
CA LEU A 558 21.23 8.61 -52.81
C LEU A 558 21.65 10.09 -52.88
N ALA A 559 21.12 10.91 -51.98
CA ALA A 559 21.53 12.31 -51.82
C ALA A 559 22.88 12.42 -51.08
N GLY A 560 23.53 13.58 -51.21
CA GLY A 560 24.78 13.87 -50.51
C GLY A 560 24.65 13.88 -48.99
N HIS A 561 25.75 13.62 -48.29
CA HIS A 561 25.81 13.65 -46.83
C HIS A 561 25.66 15.07 -46.29
N ILE A 562 24.78 15.26 -45.30
CA ILE A 562 24.65 16.49 -44.52
C ILE A 562 25.35 16.26 -43.19
N TYR A 563 26.39 17.04 -42.91
CA TYR A 563 27.23 16.90 -41.72
C TYR A 563 26.82 17.87 -40.60
N LYS A 564 26.95 17.43 -39.35
CA LYS A 564 26.77 18.30 -38.17
C LYS A 564 27.85 19.38 -38.16
N THR A 565 27.51 20.58 -37.68
CA THR A 565 28.45 21.70 -37.47
C THR A 565 29.09 21.69 -36.07
N ILE A 566 29.04 20.55 -35.38
CA ILE A 566 29.60 20.33 -34.05
C ILE A 566 30.51 19.10 -34.16
N TRP A 567 31.75 19.25 -33.69
CA TRP A 567 32.74 18.17 -33.69
C TRP A 567 32.27 16.97 -32.86
N SER A 568 32.51 15.79 -33.40
CA SER A 568 32.43 14.49 -32.71
C SER A 568 33.85 13.97 -32.50
N TYR A 569 34.09 13.13 -31.50
CA TYR A 569 35.43 12.65 -31.18
C TYR A 569 35.43 11.27 -30.50
N ASP A 570 36.55 10.56 -30.64
CA ASP A 570 36.94 9.37 -29.88
C ASP A 570 38.30 9.60 -29.21
N GLU A 571 38.95 8.56 -28.70
CA GLU A 571 40.23 8.68 -27.98
C GLU A 571 41.42 9.13 -28.86
N ILE A 572 41.27 9.06 -30.19
CA ILE A 572 42.36 9.24 -31.17
C ILE A 572 42.09 10.44 -32.07
N ASN A 573 40.86 10.55 -32.59
CA ASN A 573 40.48 11.51 -33.63
C ASN A 573 39.27 12.37 -33.24
N HIS A 574 39.08 13.44 -34.00
CA HIS A 574 37.86 14.26 -34.07
C HIS A 574 37.40 14.43 -35.52
N TRP A 575 36.08 14.53 -35.75
CA TRP A 575 35.47 14.59 -37.08
C TRP A 575 34.10 15.29 -37.07
N HIS A 576 33.61 15.69 -38.23
CA HIS A 576 32.20 16.01 -38.45
C HIS A 576 31.40 14.77 -38.85
N GLU A 577 30.31 14.47 -38.15
CA GLU A 577 29.47 13.29 -38.40
C GLU A 577 28.28 13.63 -39.32
N CYS A 578 27.98 12.77 -40.29
CA CYS A 578 26.77 12.90 -41.10
C CYS A 578 25.50 12.64 -40.25
N SER A 579 24.63 13.64 -40.12
CA SER A 579 23.43 13.62 -39.27
C SER A 579 22.41 12.53 -39.63
N VAL A 580 22.48 11.99 -40.85
CA VAL A 580 21.58 10.94 -41.35
C VAL A 580 22.22 9.54 -41.28
N CYS A 581 23.54 9.41 -41.47
CA CYS A 581 24.17 8.10 -41.65
C CYS A 581 25.37 7.75 -40.76
N GLY A 582 25.92 8.68 -39.97
CA GLY A 582 27.06 8.40 -39.10
C GLY A 582 28.43 8.36 -39.81
N ASN A 583 28.49 8.60 -41.12
CA ASN A 583 29.78 8.71 -41.83
C ASN A 583 30.60 9.86 -41.24
N LYS A 584 31.87 9.58 -40.93
CA LYS A 584 32.86 10.59 -40.56
C LYS A 584 33.26 11.43 -41.79
N LYS A 585 33.68 12.68 -41.57
CA LYS A 585 34.33 13.59 -42.54
C LYS A 585 35.20 14.56 -41.74
N ASP A 586 36.28 15.05 -42.35
CA ASP A 586 37.27 15.92 -41.68
C ASP A 586 37.83 15.21 -40.42
N GLU A 587 38.14 13.92 -40.55
CA GLU A 587 38.65 13.11 -39.46
C GLU A 587 40.16 13.32 -39.28
N GLU A 588 40.54 13.99 -38.20
CA GLU A 588 41.92 14.35 -37.88
C GLU A 588 42.27 13.97 -36.43
N ALA A 589 43.55 13.67 -36.19
CA ALA A 589 44.04 13.36 -34.85
C ALA A 589 43.92 14.58 -33.92
N HIS A 590 43.77 14.36 -32.62
CA HIS A 590 43.67 15.45 -31.64
C HIS A 590 44.92 16.33 -31.61
N ILE A 591 44.73 17.65 -31.71
CA ILE A 591 45.81 18.65 -31.66
C ILE A 591 46.01 19.09 -30.19
N PRO A 592 47.12 18.73 -29.53
CA PRO A 592 47.31 19.06 -28.12
C PRO A 592 47.45 20.57 -27.88
N GLY A 593 46.70 21.09 -26.91
CA GLY A 593 46.97 22.37 -26.28
C GLY A 593 48.10 22.28 -25.26
N GLU A 594 48.17 23.28 -24.37
CA GLU A 594 49.14 23.33 -23.26
C GLU A 594 49.19 22.02 -22.46
N GLU A 595 50.40 21.63 -22.03
CA GLU A 595 50.61 20.40 -21.25
C GLU A 595 49.83 20.42 -19.93
N ALA A 596 49.40 19.24 -19.48
CA ALA A 596 48.58 19.11 -18.29
C ALA A 596 49.33 19.58 -17.03
N THR A 597 48.62 20.25 -16.13
CA THR A 597 49.13 20.67 -14.82
C THR A 597 48.48 19.84 -13.71
N GLU A 598 48.77 20.14 -12.44
CA GLU A 598 48.06 19.49 -11.32
C GLU A 598 46.54 19.72 -11.33
N THR A 599 46.05 20.80 -11.95
CA THR A 599 44.63 21.21 -11.91
C THR A 599 44.00 21.41 -13.30
N THR A 600 44.78 21.69 -14.34
CA THR A 600 44.30 21.80 -15.73
C THR A 600 44.65 20.58 -16.56
N HIS A 601 43.66 20.12 -17.33
CA HIS A 601 43.78 19.00 -18.26
C HIS A 601 44.39 19.50 -19.58
N GLN A 602 45.18 18.67 -20.28
CA GLN A 602 45.58 18.97 -21.66
C GLN A 602 44.40 18.61 -22.58
N THR A 603 43.83 19.61 -23.22
CA THR A 603 42.69 19.45 -24.12
C THR A 603 43.07 19.67 -25.59
N CYS A 604 42.27 19.10 -26.48
CA CYS A 604 42.34 19.30 -27.92
C CYS A 604 41.83 20.70 -28.26
N THR A 605 42.65 21.51 -28.92
CA THR A 605 42.36 22.93 -29.20
C THR A 605 41.22 23.14 -30.20
N VAL A 606 40.84 22.11 -30.95
CA VAL A 606 39.79 22.17 -32.00
C VAL A 606 38.43 21.68 -31.49
N CYS A 607 38.39 20.57 -30.75
CA CYS A 607 37.14 19.90 -30.35
C CYS A 607 36.89 19.84 -28.83
N GLY A 608 37.86 20.24 -28.00
CA GLY A 608 37.75 20.25 -26.53
C GLY A 608 37.98 18.90 -25.84
N TYR A 609 38.24 17.81 -26.58
CA TYR A 609 38.52 16.49 -26.01
C TYR A 609 39.72 16.49 -25.05
N VAL A 610 39.67 15.71 -23.97
CA VAL A 610 40.76 15.60 -22.97
C VAL A 610 41.80 14.58 -23.46
N ILE A 611 42.99 15.06 -23.83
CA ILE A 611 44.10 14.25 -24.34
C ILE A 611 44.95 13.70 -23.19
N LYS A 612 45.20 14.52 -22.15
CA LYS A 612 45.76 14.07 -20.87
C LYS A 612 44.93 14.65 -19.72
N ALA A 613 44.62 13.81 -18.73
CA ALA A 613 44.03 14.28 -17.48
C ALA A 613 44.98 15.25 -16.75
N ALA A 614 44.42 16.11 -15.88
CA ALA A 614 45.26 16.86 -14.94
C ALA A 614 46.10 15.87 -14.11
N ILE A 615 47.38 16.18 -13.91
CA ILE A 615 48.39 15.26 -13.36
C ILE A 615 48.03 14.82 -11.93
N GLY A 616 47.40 15.71 -11.16
CA GLY A 616 47.00 15.48 -9.77
C GLY A 616 48.17 15.49 -8.78
N HIS A 617 48.07 16.28 -7.72
CA HIS A 617 48.99 16.13 -6.58
C HIS A 617 48.49 15.07 -5.60
N VAL A 618 49.41 14.40 -4.91
CA VAL A 618 49.07 13.45 -3.85
C VAL A 618 48.64 14.22 -2.60
N HIS A 619 47.36 14.13 -2.24
CA HIS A 619 46.85 14.74 -1.02
C HIS A 619 47.45 14.07 0.23
N SER A 620 48.13 14.86 1.07
CA SER A 620 48.55 14.47 2.41
C SER A 620 47.53 14.94 3.43
N TYR A 621 46.69 14.02 3.92
CA TYR A 621 45.60 14.32 4.84
C TYR A 621 46.07 14.25 6.31
N THR A 622 46.83 15.24 6.75
CA THR A 622 47.45 15.26 8.10
C THR A 622 46.92 16.37 9.01
N GLU A 623 46.11 17.30 8.49
CA GLU A 623 45.62 18.45 9.27
C GLU A 623 44.36 18.11 10.08
N LYS A 624 44.31 18.61 11.31
CA LYS A 624 43.19 18.40 12.25
C LYS A 624 42.25 19.60 12.27
N ASN A 625 41.58 19.86 11.15
CA ASN A 625 40.62 20.95 11.04
C ASN A 625 39.22 20.51 11.55
N THR A 626 38.56 21.37 12.33
CA THR A 626 37.23 21.14 12.94
C THR A 626 36.09 21.96 12.30
N ASP A 627 36.26 22.48 11.08
CA ASP A 627 35.19 23.10 10.29
C ASP A 627 34.07 22.08 10.02
N GLU A 628 32.82 22.55 9.95
CA GLU A 628 31.63 21.73 9.71
C GLU A 628 31.73 20.84 8.44
N LYS A 629 32.38 21.34 7.38
CA LYS A 629 32.65 20.58 6.14
C LYS A 629 33.48 19.31 6.34
N TYR A 630 34.28 19.23 7.41
CA TYR A 630 35.08 18.05 7.75
C TYR A 630 34.44 17.17 8.84
N LEU A 631 33.32 17.62 9.43
CA LEU A 631 32.58 16.83 10.40
C LEU A 631 32.11 15.51 9.77
N LYS A 632 32.29 14.40 10.50
CA LYS A 632 31.78 13.08 10.17
C LYS A 632 30.55 12.75 11.01
N THR A 633 30.66 12.98 12.32
CA THR A 633 29.56 12.85 13.28
C THR A 633 29.69 13.95 14.34
N PRO A 634 28.60 14.69 14.65
CA PRO A 634 28.60 15.65 15.76
C PRO A 634 28.87 14.95 17.09
N ALA A 635 29.33 15.71 18.08
CA ALA A 635 29.51 15.20 19.43
C ALA A 635 28.16 14.84 20.06
N THR A 636 28.14 13.77 20.84
CA THR A 636 27.00 13.35 21.66
C THR A 636 27.41 13.37 23.13
N CYS A 637 26.46 13.23 24.04
CA CYS A 637 26.73 13.07 25.47
C CYS A 637 27.41 11.73 25.84
N THR A 638 27.81 10.91 24.85
CA THR A 638 28.55 9.64 25.00
C THR A 638 29.77 9.50 24.08
N ALA A 639 30.00 10.43 23.14
CA ALA A 639 31.14 10.40 22.21
C ALA A 639 31.54 11.83 21.76
N LYS A 640 32.85 12.09 21.60
CA LYS A 640 33.36 13.36 21.05
C LYS A 640 32.99 13.50 19.56
N ALA A 641 33.07 14.73 19.03
CA ALA A 641 32.82 14.95 17.61
C ALA A 641 33.94 14.29 16.79
N VAL A 642 33.57 13.57 15.74
CA VAL A 642 34.54 12.92 14.84
C VAL A 642 34.65 13.76 13.58
N TYR A 643 35.88 14.13 13.24
CA TYR A 643 36.24 14.87 12.04
C TYR A 643 37.12 14.01 11.15
N TYR A 644 37.06 14.23 9.84
CA TYR A 644 38.04 13.72 8.89
C TYR A 644 39.29 14.60 8.91
N TYR A 645 40.47 14.01 8.73
CA TYR A 645 41.68 14.80 8.47
C TYR A 645 41.55 15.57 7.15
N SER A 646 42.04 16.82 7.11
CA SER A 646 42.09 17.63 5.90
C SER A 646 43.49 17.62 5.27
N CYS A 647 43.54 17.86 3.96
CA CYS A 647 44.75 18.26 3.25
C CYS A 647 44.82 19.80 3.25
N SER A 648 46.02 20.37 3.21
CA SER A 648 46.27 21.82 3.23
C SER A 648 45.61 22.61 2.07
N CYS A 649 45.24 21.93 0.98
CA CYS A 649 44.46 22.50 -0.12
C CYS A 649 42.93 22.57 0.15
N GLY A 650 42.47 22.11 1.31
CA GLY A 650 41.06 22.14 1.73
C GLY A 650 40.26 20.87 1.42
N ASN A 651 40.85 19.85 0.80
CA ASN A 651 40.19 18.58 0.51
C ASN A 651 40.10 17.66 1.75
N LYS A 652 39.04 16.87 1.81
CA LYS A 652 38.71 15.97 2.95
C LYS A 652 39.24 14.56 2.73
N GLY A 653 39.97 14.03 3.72
CA GLY A 653 40.49 12.67 3.71
C GLY A 653 39.48 11.61 4.16
N THR A 654 39.94 10.37 4.29
CA THR A 654 39.15 9.22 4.76
C THR A 654 39.45 8.83 6.22
N GLU A 655 40.67 9.07 6.70
CA GLU A 655 41.05 8.92 8.11
C GLU A 655 40.36 9.97 8.99
N THR A 656 40.22 9.66 10.28
CA THR A 656 39.44 10.47 11.22
C THR A 656 40.11 10.66 12.58
N PHE A 657 39.78 11.75 13.26
CA PHE A 657 40.18 12.03 14.64
C PHE A 657 38.99 12.56 15.45
N GLU A 658 39.05 12.37 16.77
CA GLU A 658 38.10 12.96 17.72
C GLU A 658 38.55 14.35 18.16
N SER A 659 37.61 15.27 18.34
CA SER A 659 37.86 16.62 18.84
C SER A 659 36.65 17.24 19.55
N GLY A 660 36.87 18.33 20.28
CA GLY A 660 35.90 18.95 21.19
C GLY A 660 35.59 18.08 22.41
N ASP A 661 34.66 18.52 23.24
CA ASP A 661 34.17 17.77 24.41
C ASP A 661 32.75 17.26 24.20
N MET A 662 32.35 16.27 25.00
CA MET A 662 31.00 15.71 24.95
C MET A 662 29.99 16.72 25.53
N PRO A 663 28.93 17.07 24.80
CA PRO A 663 27.84 17.89 25.34
C PRO A 663 27.26 17.32 26.63
N ALA A 664 26.81 18.20 27.52
CA ALA A 664 26.05 17.80 28.70
C ALA A 664 24.79 17.01 28.30
N HIS A 665 24.33 16.12 29.19
CA HIS A 665 23.14 15.33 28.94
C HIS A 665 21.91 16.25 28.83
N SER A 666 21.15 16.11 27.73
CA SER A 666 19.93 16.88 27.49
C SER A 666 18.73 16.11 28.05
N TRP A 667 18.34 16.43 29.28
CA TRP A 667 17.26 15.76 30.00
C TRP A 667 15.88 16.11 29.43
N GLY A 668 15.03 15.10 29.26
CA GLY A 668 13.62 15.28 28.89
C GLY A 668 12.79 15.84 30.03
N THR A 669 11.79 16.67 29.72
CA THR A 669 10.93 17.36 30.70
C THR A 669 9.79 16.51 31.28
N VAL A 670 9.77 15.21 30.97
CA VAL A 670 8.74 14.26 31.43
C VAL A 670 9.41 13.19 32.28
N TRP A 671 8.90 13.00 33.50
CA TRP A 671 9.33 11.94 34.40
C TRP A 671 9.01 10.55 33.81
N VAL A 672 10.03 9.71 33.70
CA VAL A 672 9.90 8.27 33.43
C VAL A 672 9.90 7.52 34.76
N SER A 673 9.22 6.37 34.83
CA SER A 673 9.04 5.61 36.07
C SER A 673 8.95 4.10 35.86
N ASP A 674 9.51 3.33 36.79
CA ASP A 674 9.28 1.89 36.95
C ASP A 674 8.61 1.58 38.30
N GLY A 675 8.57 0.30 38.70
CA GLY A 675 7.97 -0.13 39.98
C GLY A 675 8.72 0.32 41.24
N SER A 676 9.93 0.86 41.10
CA SER A 676 10.81 1.26 42.21
C SER A 676 11.04 2.77 42.25
N LYS A 677 11.37 3.37 41.11
CA LYS A 677 11.93 4.73 41.00
C LYS A 677 11.34 5.55 39.84
N HIS A 678 11.61 6.85 39.85
CA HIS A 678 11.39 7.76 38.73
C HIS A 678 12.65 8.58 38.42
N TRP A 679 12.82 8.99 37.16
CA TRP A 679 13.99 9.70 36.64
C TRP A 679 13.63 10.54 35.42
N HIS A 680 14.48 11.51 35.07
CA HIS A 680 14.51 12.08 33.72
C HIS A 680 15.43 11.23 32.83
N GLU A 681 15.03 10.98 31.58
CA GLU A 681 15.92 10.36 30.59
C GLU A 681 16.65 11.43 29.79
N CYS A 682 17.93 11.19 29.49
CA CYS A 682 18.61 11.96 28.45
C CYS A 682 17.97 11.64 27.10
N THR A 683 17.48 12.67 26.41
CA THR A 683 16.79 12.59 25.12
C THR A 683 17.62 11.85 24.06
N VAL A 684 18.95 11.94 24.14
CA VAL A 684 19.91 11.35 23.19
C VAL A 684 20.30 9.93 23.58
N CYS A 685 20.86 9.71 24.78
CA CYS A 685 21.53 8.44 25.13
C CYS A 685 20.73 7.50 26.05
N LYS A 686 19.56 7.91 26.55
CA LYS A 686 18.71 7.13 27.47
C LYS A 686 19.31 6.78 28.85
N THR A 687 20.49 7.30 29.19
CA THR A 687 20.98 7.34 30.57
C THR A 687 19.93 8.02 31.48
N LYS A 688 19.78 7.52 32.72
CA LYS A 688 18.93 8.12 33.77
C LYS A 688 19.61 9.33 34.43
N GLY A 689 18.82 10.33 34.78
CA GLY A 689 19.21 11.49 35.60
C GLY A 689 18.11 11.82 36.61
N ASP A 690 18.44 12.56 37.66
CA ASP A 690 17.52 12.93 38.75
C ASP A 690 16.77 11.73 39.37
N GLU A 691 17.42 10.56 39.44
CA GLU A 691 16.78 9.30 39.82
C GLU A 691 16.41 9.26 41.32
N ALA A 692 15.11 9.18 41.61
CA ALA A 692 14.53 9.28 42.95
C ALA A 692 13.53 8.15 43.24
N ASP A 693 13.31 7.86 44.53
CA ASP A 693 12.30 6.90 45.01
C ASP A 693 10.89 7.52 45.01
N HIS A 694 9.87 6.70 44.79
CA HIS A 694 8.48 7.16 44.69
C HIS A 694 7.90 7.71 46.01
N ALA A 695 7.48 8.97 46.01
CA ALA A 695 6.65 9.55 47.06
C ALA A 695 5.16 9.32 46.75
N PHE A 696 4.56 8.30 47.35
CA PHE A 696 3.15 7.92 47.13
C PHE A 696 2.17 8.65 48.07
N GLU A 697 1.04 9.09 47.52
CA GLU A 697 -0.13 9.55 48.27
C GLU A 697 -1.40 8.80 47.84
N TRP A 698 -2.36 8.66 48.75
CA TRP A 698 -3.71 8.23 48.38
C TRP A 698 -4.44 9.36 47.66
N LYS A 699 -4.89 9.09 46.43
CA LYS A 699 -5.85 9.94 45.71
C LYS A 699 -7.16 9.18 45.56
N ILE A 700 -8.27 9.83 45.89
CA ILE A 700 -9.60 9.32 45.59
C ILE A 700 -9.78 9.41 44.07
N THR A 701 -10.13 8.29 43.44
CA THR A 701 -10.39 8.18 42.00
C THR A 701 -11.88 8.12 41.69
N LYS A 702 -12.70 7.80 42.69
CA LYS A 702 -14.16 7.92 42.66
C LYS A 702 -14.67 8.12 44.09
N GLU A 703 -15.47 9.16 44.32
CA GLU A 703 -16.14 9.34 45.62
C GLU A 703 -17.22 8.27 45.84
N PRO A 704 -17.39 7.74 47.07
CA PRO A 704 -18.49 6.84 47.39
C PRO A 704 -19.83 7.59 47.44
N THR A 705 -20.93 6.88 47.19
CA THR A 705 -22.31 7.38 47.36
C THR A 705 -23.13 6.40 48.19
N VAL A 706 -24.39 6.74 48.52
CA VAL A 706 -25.31 5.81 49.22
C VAL A 706 -25.73 4.60 48.36
N THR A 707 -25.52 4.67 47.03
CA THR A 707 -25.87 3.61 46.07
C THR A 707 -24.65 2.89 45.49
N GLU A 708 -23.51 3.56 45.36
CA GLU A 708 -22.31 3.06 44.68
C GLU A 708 -21.05 3.13 45.54
N PHE A 709 -20.18 2.12 45.42
CA PHE A 709 -18.86 2.12 46.01
C PHE A 709 -17.96 3.22 45.42
N GLY A 710 -17.11 3.79 46.27
CA GLY A 710 -16.01 4.67 45.89
C GLY A 710 -14.72 3.90 45.59
N ALA A 711 -13.67 4.61 45.22
CA ALA A 711 -12.37 4.04 44.88
C ALA A 711 -11.23 5.03 45.16
N LYS A 712 -10.07 4.52 45.62
CA LYS A 712 -8.83 5.30 45.79
C LYS A 712 -7.61 4.51 45.36
N LEU A 713 -6.53 5.22 45.04
CA LEU A 713 -5.29 4.63 44.51
C LEU A 713 -4.07 5.30 45.14
N GLU A 714 -3.04 4.52 45.47
CA GLU A 714 -1.73 5.06 45.87
C GLU A 714 -0.95 5.49 44.61
N ARG A 715 -0.73 6.80 44.47
CA ARG A 715 -0.15 7.43 43.28
C ARG A 715 1.03 8.31 43.65
N CYS A 716 2.13 8.19 42.90
CA CYS A 716 3.30 9.02 43.11
C CYS A 716 3.01 10.48 42.76
N THR A 717 3.31 11.40 43.67
CA THR A 717 3.02 12.84 43.52
C THR A 717 3.88 13.54 42.48
N VAL A 718 5.06 12.97 42.14
CA VAL A 718 6.03 13.55 41.20
C VAL A 718 5.77 13.06 39.76
N CYS A 719 5.84 11.75 39.54
CA CYS A 719 5.75 11.15 38.20
C CYS A 719 4.35 10.63 37.83
N GLY A 720 3.40 10.60 38.78
CA GLY A 720 2.06 10.06 38.54
C GLY A 720 1.99 8.53 38.38
N TYR A 721 3.05 7.79 38.73
CA TYR A 721 3.05 6.31 38.74
C TYR A 721 2.04 5.75 39.76
N ASN A 722 1.31 4.70 39.39
CA ASN A 722 0.34 4.04 40.26
C ASN A 722 0.94 2.77 40.88
N LYS A 723 0.98 2.70 42.20
CA LYS A 723 1.62 1.60 42.96
C LYS A 723 0.94 0.24 42.75
N THR A 724 -0.38 0.26 42.50
CA THR A 724 -1.19 -0.90 42.15
C THR A 724 -1.91 -0.65 40.82
N LYS A 725 -2.23 -1.72 40.08
CA LYS A 725 -3.05 -1.60 38.85
C LYS A 725 -4.55 -1.38 39.17
N SER A 726 -5.04 -2.02 40.21
CA SER A 726 -6.43 -1.86 40.68
C SER A 726 -6.50 -0.83 41.82
N PRO A 727 -7.54 0.02 41.86
CA PRO A 727 -7.82 0.86 43.01
C PRO A 727 -8.37 0.04 44.18
N VAL A 728 -8.17 0.53 45.39
CA VAL A 728 -8.81 0.02 46.60
C VAL A 728 -10.22 0.60 46.69
N ILE A 729 -11.19 -0.28 46.87
CA ILE A 729 -12.61 0.06 47.02
C ILE A 729 -12.83 0.85 48.32
N ILE A 730 -13.77 1.79 48.30
CA ILE A 730 -14.30 2.50 49.47
C ILE A 730 -15.77 2.12 49.59
N ASP A 731 -16.19 1.74 50.80
CA ASP A 731 -17.57 1.35 51.08
C ASP A 731 -18.59 2.44 50.74
N LYS A 732 -19.84 2.03 50.49
CA LYS A 732 -20.97 2.94 50.27
C LYS A 732 -21.19 3.84 51.49
N LEU A 733 -21.72 5.04 51.27
CA LEU A 733 -22.17 5.91 52.35
C LEU A 733 -23.42 5.33 53.03
N ALA A 734 -23.56 5.57 54.33
CA ALA A 734 -24.73 5.15 55.10
C ALA A 734 -26.00 5.90 54.63
N PRO A 735 -27.15 5.22 54.49
CA PRO A 735 -28.36 5.81 53.92
C PRO A 735 -29.17 6.66 54.91
N SER A 736 -30.04 7.51 54.38
CA SER A 736 -30.89 8.44 55.14
C SER A 736 -32.38 8.32 54.78
N ILE A 737 -33.26 8.77 55.67
CA ILE A 737 -34.70 8.89 55.38
C ILE A 737 -34.99 10.24 54.73
N THR A 738 -35.44 10.20 53.49
CA THR A 738 -35.73 11.36 52.62
C THR A 738 -37.20 11.78 52.59
N ASP A 739 -38.12 10.92 53.06
CA ASP A 739 -39.56 11.23 53.18
C ASP A 739 -40.22 10.41 54.31
N GLY A 740 -41.35 10.91 54.85
CA GLY A 740 -42.10 10.31 55.96
C GLY A 740 -41.61 10.68 57.36
N SER A 741 -40.53 11.46 57.49
CA SER A 741 -39.96 11.85 58.79
C SER A 741 -40.91 12.71 59.63
N ASN A 742 -41.17 12.30 60.87
CA ASN A 742 -42.15 12.87 61.81
C ASN A 742 -43.61 12.76 61.34
N ALA A 743 -43.94 11.79 60.47
CA ALA A 743 -45.32 11.53 60.07
C ALA A 743 -46.21 11.12 61.25
N LYS A 744 -47.52 11.34 61.10
CA LYS A 744 -48.54 11.08 62.12
C LYS A 744 -49.67 10.21 61.59
N TRP A 745 -50.21 9.35 62.43
CA TRP A 745 -51.32 8.46 62.11
C TRP A 745 -52.32 8.38 63.27
N GLY A 746 -53.59 8.63 63.00
CA GLY A 746 -54.67 8.55 63.98
C GLY A 746 -55.22 7.14 64.09
N LYS A 747 -55.53 6.68 65.32
CA LYS A 747 -56.20 5.39 65.52
C LYS A 747 -57.60 5.41 64.91
N GLY A 748 -57.70 4.82 63.72
CA GLY A 748 -58.91 4.79 62.87
C GLY A 748 -58.63 5.10 61.40
N ASP A 749 -57.47 5.65 61.06
CA ASP A 749 -57.11 6.01 59.67
C ASP A 749 -56.95 4.76 58.77
N GLU A 750 -57.71 4.69 57.69
CA GLU A 750 -57.63 3.60 56.70
C GLU A 750 -56.30 3.56 55.94
N ASN A 751 -55.59 4.69 55.84
CA ASN A 751 -54.34 4.83 55.10
C ASN A 751 -53.12 4.52 55.98
N GLY A 752 -52.15 3.78 55.45
CA GLY A 752 -50.89 3.49 56.11
C GLY A 752 -49.83 4.59 55.94
N LEU A 753 -48.86 4.67 56.86
CA LEU A 753 -47.74 5.62 56.81
C LEU A 753 -46.67 5.20 55.81
N THR A 754 -46.25 6.13 54.96
CA THR A 754 -45.20 5.92 53.95
C THR A 754 -43.91 6.66 54.32
N PHE A 755 -42.79 5.99 54.14
CA PHE A 755 -41.44 6.49 54.39
C PHE A 755 -40.53 6.15 53.21
N LYS A 756 -39.48 6.93 52.99
CA LYS A 756 -38.54 6.73 51.88
C LYS A 756 -37.09 6.82 52.34
N SER A 757 -36.28 5.82 52.01
CA SER A 757 -34.82 5.87 52.14
C SER A 757 -34.15 6.11 50.77
N ASP A 758 -32.98 6.75 50.79
CA ASP A 758 -32.12 6.98 49.62
C ASP A 758 -31.25 5.76 49.23
N ALA A 759 -31.22 4.72 50.07
CA ALA A 759 -30.55 3.45 49.76
C ALA A 759 -31.06 2.81 48.46
N ALA A 760 -30.16 2.07 47.81
CA ALA A 760 -30.50 1.24 46.65
C ALA A 760 -31.48 0.12 47.04
N PHE A 761 -32.52 -0.10 46.23
CA PHE A 761 -33.55 -1.11 46.51
C PHE A 761 -33.01 -2.55 46.56
N SER A 762 -31.90 -2.82 45.85
CA SER A 762 -31.11 -4.05 45.92
C SER A 762 -30.55 -4.35 47.30
N ASP A 763 -30.27 -3.30 48.09
CA ASP A 763 -29.53 -3.40 49.34
C ASP A 763 -30.49 -3.56 50.53
N PHE A 764 -31.81 -3.53 50.32
CA PHE A 764 -32.82 -3.65 51.38
C PHE A 764 -32.75 -5.00 52.11
N VAL A 765 -32.66 -4.95 53.44
CA VAL A 765 -32.65 -6.14 54.31
C VAL A 765 -33.98 -6.29 55.05
N GLU A 766 -34.35 -5.30 55.89
CA GLU A 766 -35.53 -5.39 56.76
C GLU A 766 -36.06 -3.99 57.17
N VAL A 767 -37.24 -3.99 57.78
CA VAL A 767 -37.84 -2.82 58.46
C VAL A 767 -37.94 -3.15 59.94
N LEU A 768 -37.59 -2.20 60.81
CA LEU A 768 -37.81 -2.31 62.25
C LEU A 768 -38.65 -1.13 62.76
N VAL A 769 -39.48 -1.38 63.78
CA VAL A 769 -40.12 -0.33 64.59
C VAL A 769 -39.72 -0.56 66.05
N ASP A 770 -39.23 0.50 66.71
CA ASP A 770 -38.65 0.48 68.06
C ASP A 770 -37.60 -0.63 68.26
N GLY A 771 -36.79 -0.88 67.23
CA GLY A 771 -35.76 -1.93 67.22
C GLY A 771 -36.28 -3.37 67.07
N LYS A 772 -37.58 -3.56 66.80
CA LYS A 772 -38.19 -4.88 66.53
C LYS A 772 -38.49 -5.02 65.03
N THR A 773 -38.03 -6.11 64.41
CA THR A 773 -38.32 -6.42 63.00
C THR A 773 -39.83 -6.48 62.75
N VAL A 774 -40.28 -5.77 61.72
CA VAL A 774 -41.67 -5.78 61.24
C VAL A 774 -41.82 -6.94 60.26
N ALA A 775 -42.81 -7.81 60.48
CA ALA A 775 -43.08 -8.93 59.58
C ALA A 775 -43.58 -8.45 58.21
N ALA A 776 -43.20 -9.14 57.12
CA ALA A 776 -43.34 -8.65 55.75
C ALA A 776 -44.80 -8.39 55.32
N GLU A 777 -45.76 -9.09 55.90
CA GLU A 777 -47.19 -8.89 55.66
C GLU A 777 -47.72 -7.54 56.19
N ASN A 778 -46.99 -6.88 57.10
CA ASN A 778 -47.39 -5.63 57.76
C ASN A 778 -46.91 -4.35 57.04
N TYR A 779 -46.13 -4.47 55.97
CA TYR A 779 -45.73 -3.33 55.14
C TYR A 779 -45.78 -3.65 53.63
N GLU A 780 -45.58 -2.63 52.81
CA GLU A 780 -45.30 -2.75 51.37
C GLU A 780 -43.94 -2.11 51.05
N LYS A 781 -43.27 -2.60 50.01
CA LYS A 781 -42.04 -1.99 49.47
C LYS A 781 -42.12 -1.77 47.96
N ARG A 782 -41.54 -0.68 47.46
CA ARG A 782 -41.61 -0.27 46.02
C ARG A 782 -40.24 0.18 45.50
N GLU A 783 -40.01 0.04 44.20
CA GLU A 783 -38.72 0.31 43.53
C GLU A 783 -38.45 1.80 43.23
N GLY A 784 -37.21 2.10 42.81
CA GLY A 784 -36.72 3.44 42.43
C GLY A 784 -36.05 4.21 43.59
N SER A 785 -36.47 3.93 44.82
CA SER A 785 -35.76 4.17 46.10
C SER A 785 -36.44 3.24 47.12
N ILE A 786 -35.87 2.95 48.29
CA ILE A 786 -36.58 2.11 49.27
C ILE A 786 -37.76 2.90 49.87
N VAL A 787 -38.94 2.77 49.27
CA VAL A 787 -40.21 3.28 49.79
C VAL A 787 -40.87 2.16 50.60
N ILE A 788 -41.11 2.40 51.89
CA ILE A 788 -41.80 1.50 52.82
C ILE A 788 -43.13 2.11 53.24
N GLN A 789 -44.23 1.38 53.06
CA GLN A 789 -45.53 1.77 53.62
C GLN A 789 -45.95 0.81 54.73
N LEU A 790 -45.97 1.27 55.98
CA LEU A 790 -46.52 0.53 57.12
C LEU A 790 -48.05 0.51 57.03
N LYS A 791 -48.67 -0.68 57.09
CA LYS A 791 -50.13 -0.81 56.93
C LYS A 791 -50.89 -0.32 58.17
N ALA A 792 -52.05 0.27 57.96
CA ALA A 792 -52.95 0.74 59.02
C ALA A 792 -53.26 -0.35 60.08
N SER A 793 -53.42 -1.60 59.64
CA SER A 793 -53.62 -2.76 60.51
C SER A 793 -52.47 -3.03 61.48
N TYR A 794 -51.23 -2.70 61.10
CA TYR A 794 -50.05 -2.80 61.96
C TYR A 794 -49.95 -1.60 62.89
N LEU A 795 -50.12 -0.38 62.36
CA LEU A 795 -50.08 0.87 63.13
C LEU A 795 -51.12 0.89 64.26
N ALA A 796 -52.30 0.29 64.04
CA ALA A 796 -53.34 0.10 65.06
C ALA A 796 -52.85 -0.66 66.32
N THR A 797 -51.90 -1.60 66.16
CA THR A 797 -51.37 -2.42 67.26
C THR A 797 -50.39 -1.68 68.16
N LEU A 798 -49.84 -0.56 67.71
CA LEU A 798 -48.86 0.24 68.46
C LEU A 798 -49.54 1.02 69.60
N ALA A 799 -48.74 1.47 70.57
CA ALA A 799 -49.21 2.38 71.61
C ALA A 799 -49.54 3.76 71.01
N ALA A 800 -50.24 4.63 71.75
CA ALA A 800 -50.27 6.05 71.41
C ALA A 800 -48.98 6.71 71.92
N GLY A 801 -48.25 7.42 71.07
CA GLY A 801 -46.92 7.96 71.39
C GLY A 801 -46.01 8.11 70.18
N GLU A 802 -44.74 8.43 70.47
CA GLU A 802 -43.66 8.53 69.47
C GLU A 802 -43.00 7.15 69.28
N HIS A 803 -42.79 6.76 68.02
CA HIS A 803 -42.18 5.49 67.61
C HIS A 803 -41.02 5.75 66.65
N THR A 804 -40.02 4.86 66.64
CA THR A 804 -38.83 4.97 65.78
C THR A 804 -38.90 3.92 64.67
N LEU A 805 -38.80 4.36 63.41
CA LEU A 805 -38.63 3.49 62.24
C LEU A 805 -37.14 3.34 61.89
N THR A 806 -36.73 2.12 61.58
CA THR A 806 -35.47 1.82 60.88
C THR A 806 -35.76 1.11 59.56
N ILE A 807 -35.17 1.58 58.47
CA ILE A 807 -35.04 0.85 57.20
C ILE A 807 -33.59 0.38 57.11
N ARG A 808 -33.36 -0.92 57.27
CA ARG A 808 -32.02 -1.52 57.24
C ARG A 808 -31.64 -1.91 55.82
N SER A 809 -30.45 -1.49 55.40
CA SER A 809 -29.84 -1.85 54.12
C SER A 809 -28.42 -2.40 54.34
N ALA A 810 -27.86 -3.08 53.33
CA ALA A 810 -26.49 -3.59 53.38
C ALA A 810 -25.42 -2.48 53.56
N SER A 811 -25.75 -1.23 53.21
CA SER A 811 -24.93 -0.03 53.46
C SER A 811 -25.17 0.65 54.82
N GLY A 812 -26.15 0.20 55.61
CA GLY A 812 -26.45 0.73 56.95
C GLY A 812 -27.93 0.97 57.24
N ASP A 813 -28.20 1.52 58.43
CA ASP A 813 -29.55 1.78 58.95
C ASP A 813 -29.98 3.24 58.70
N ALA A 814 -31.00 3.43 57.86
CA ALA A 814 -31.69 4.72 57.72
C ALA A 814 -32.80 4.81 58.79
N THR A 815 -32.78 5.84 59.65
CA THR A 815 -33.71 5.95 60.79
C THR A 815 -34.54 7.24 60.78
N THR A 816 -35.76 7.18 61.30
CA THR A 816 -36.61 8.36 61.56
C THR A 816 -37.65 8.08 62.66
N LYS A 817 -38.43 9.09 63.02
CA LYS A 817 -39.53 9.00 63.99
C LYS A 817 -40.89 9.21 63.35
N PHE A 818 -41.94 8.68 63.97
CA PHE A 818 -43.34 8.93 63.64
C PHE A 818 -44.19 8.93 64.93
N THR A 819 -45.46 9.34 64.84
CA THR A 819 -46.36 9.41 66.00
C THR A 819 -47.68 8.69 65.73
N ILE A 820 -48.12 7.87 66.69
CA ILE A 820 -49.46 7.28 66.74
C ILE A 820 -50.30 8.15 67.67
N GLU A 821 -51.35 8.78 67.13
CA GLU A 821 -52.24 9.65 67.91
C GLU A 821 -53.38 8.87 68.57
N ALA A 822 -53.84 9.36 69.72
CA ALA A 822 -54.86 8.69 70.52
C ALA A 822 -56.26 8.75 69.85
N GLU A 823 -57.08 7.74 70.14
CA GLU A 823 -58.43 7.63 69.60
C GLU A 823 -59.34 8.76 70.12
N VAL A 824 -59.95 9.51 69.20
CA VAL A 824 -60.80 10.67 69.53
C VAL A 824 -62.22 10.19 69.83
N VAL A 825 -62.47 9.83 71.10
CA VAL A 825 -63.80 9.40 71.56
C VAL A 825 -64.82 10.55 71.40
N PRO A 826 -65.86 10.41 70.57
CA PRO A 826 -66.89 11.44 70.43
C PRO A 826 -67.77 11.51 71.69
N PRO A 827 -68.24 12.70 72.11
CA PRO A 827 -69.11 12.83 73.27
C PRO A 827 -70.47 12.14 73.05
N ALA A 828 -71.00 11.56 74.11
CA ALA A 828 -72.25 10.79 74.07
C ALA A 828 -73.48 11.67 73.76
N PRO A 829 -74.52 11.12 73.08
CA PRO A 829 -75.71 11.88 72.72
C PRO A 829 -76.63 12.13 73.92
N GLU A 830 -76.70 13.38 74.38
CA GLU A 830 -77.72 13.80 75.36
C GLU A 830 -79.14 13.87 74.75
N SER A 831 -80.16 13.82 75.61
CA SER A 831 -81.50 13.38 75.21
C SER A 831 -82.60 14.44 75.34
N THR A 832 -83.33 14.63 74.23
CA THR A 832 -84.70 15.15 74.10
C THR A 832 -84.99 16.67 74.18
N ASN A 833 -86.10 17.02 73.50
CA ASN A 833 -87.00 18.15 73.75
C ASN A 833 -86.58 19.58 73.36
N ALA A 834 -86.76 19.87 72.06
CA ALA A 834 -87.75 20.81 71.51
C ALA A 834 -88.36 21.93 72.39
N TRP A 835 -88.70 23.05 71.73
CA TRP A 835 -89.42 24.24 72.24
C TRP A 835 -88.61 25.34 72.95
N VAL A 836 -87.44 25.68 72.41
CA VAL A 836 -86.94 27.07 72.41
C VAL A 836 -87.01 27.63 70.98
N TRP A 837 -88.24 27.84 70.51
CA TRP A 837 -88.56 28.59 69.30
C TRP A 837 -88.74 30.09 69.63
N ILE A 838 -88.80 30.95 68.60
CA ILE A 838 -89.33 32.32 68.63
C ILE A 838 -88.58 33.33 69.52
N VAL A 839 -87.50 33.93 68.98
CA VAL A 839 -87.16 35.34 69.25
C VAL A 839 -86.67 36.04 67.97
N VAL A 840 -85.59 35.56 67.34
CA VAL A 840 -84.86 36.31 66.28
C VAL A 840 -85.30 35.92 64.85
N GLY A 841 -86.59 35.62 64.67
CA GLY A 841 -87.16 35.16 63.39
C GLY A 841 -87.84 36.23 62.53
N VAL A 842 -87.54 37.53 62.73
CA VAL A 842 -88.32 38.65 62.13
C VAL A 842 -87.45 39.81 61.58
N VAL A 843 -86.23 39.53 61.12
CA VAL A 843 -85.42 40.53 60.37
C VAL A 843 -84.77 39.88 59.14
N ALA A 844 -84.92 40.54 57.98
CA ALA A 844 -84.18 40.31 56.74
C ALA A 844 -84.35 38.94 56.03
N LEU A 845 -85.60 38.57 55.72
CA LEU A 845 -85.89 38.11 54.35
C LEU A 845 -86.15 39.35 53.49
N GLY A 846 -85.24 39.69 52.57
CA GLY A 846 -85.44 40.86 51.69
C GLY A 846 -84.25 41.23 50.80
N ALA A 847 -84.33 40.83 49.52
CA ALA A 847 -83.44 41.19 48.40
C ALA A 847 -81.97 40.66 48.49
N CYS A 848 -81.32 40.12 47.45
CA CYS A 848 -81.69 39.77 46.07
C CYS A 848 -81.28 38.29 45.80
N ALA A 849 -81.87 37.45 44.94
CA ALA A 849 -82.60 37.61 43.66
C ALA A 849 -81.71 37.90 42.42
N ALA A 850 -81.91 37.13 41.32
CA ALA A 850 -81.14 37.14 40.05
C ALA A 850 -79.65 36.70 40.20
N VAL A 851 -79.08 35.70 39.50
CA VAL A 851 -79.45 34.87 38.33
C VAL A 851 -79.60 35.63 37.00
N VAL A 852 -78.91 35.15 35.95
CA VAL A 852 -78.65 35.84 34.67
C VAL A 852 -77.73 37.06 34.89
N VAL A 853 -76.55 37.21 34.28
CA VAL A 853 -76.20 37.15 32.85
C VAL A 853 -74.82 36.51 32.60
N PHE A 854 -74.72 35.73 31.52
CA PHE A 854 -73.49 35.26 30.84
C PHE A 854 -72.55 34.30 31.59
N ILE A 855 -72.94 33.02 31.53
CA ILE A 855 -72.08 32.02 30.86
C ILE A 855 -72.05 32.29 29.33
N ILE A 856 -71.27 33.27 28.84
CA ILE A 856 -70.68 33.31 27.48
C ILE A 856 -69.43 34.21 27.60
N ARG A 857 -68.16 33.78 27.40
CA ARG A 857 -67.62 33.00 26.28
C ARG A 857 -66.61 31.93 26.68
N LYS A 858 -66.95 30.67 26.39
CA LYS A 858 -66.00 29.57 26.17
C LYS A 858 -65.39 29.71 24.76
N ARG A 859 -64.08 29.99 24.65
CA ARG A 859 -63.13 29.70 23.53
C ARG A 859 -61.88 30.58 23.71
N LYS A 860 -60.68 30.02 23.92
CA LYS A 860 -59.77 29.43 22.90
C LYS A 860 -59.42 30.38 21.75
N LYS A 861 -58.25 31.04 21.87
CA LYS A 861 -57.21 31.32 20.85
C LYS A 861 -56.13 32.20 21.51
N ALA A 862 -54.83 32.02 21.26
CA ALA A 862 -54.16 30.91 20.58
C ALA A 862 -53.65 29.89 21.60
#